data_AF-A0A266QCC6-F1
#
_entry.id   AF-A0A266QCC6-F1
#
_cell.length_a   1.000
_cell.length_b   1.000
_cell.length_c   1.000
_cell.angle_alpha   90.00
_cell.angle_beta   90.00
_cell.angle_gamma   90.00
#
_symmetry.space_group_name_H-M   'P 1'
#
loop_
_entity.id
_entity.type
_entity.pdbx_description
1 polymer ?
#
loop_
_entity_poly.entity_id
_entity_poly.type
_entity_poly.pdbx_seq_one_letter_code
_entity_poly.pdbx_strand_id
1 'polypeptide(L)'
;MKSIRGITSLAKGVGLALLSLVLVACGGDGNKKNVSVAVSPAAVTVKVGMTQNFVASVTGTNNTSVTWSVTEANGGTITGTGVYTAPATPGTYHVTATSVSDNSKKASATVTVVPLDKTSVRVFHGSADAPKVNLWVNDAEAVSGLDYQQSTGVLALDEGTYKIAVEGVIPGGNAVVIGPVNLTLAGKTAYDVIAVGPVADIEPLVLADTGSLSDSTKVRVRVAHLAAAAPEVNVYVTAPDADLAGAAPLGTFAFKETLGPVEVAAGTYQIRVTLADNTVVYDSGAVELAAGKDLLVGAVPNVGTGSSPISLAVLDGNAVAILNDKNAGADVRVVHATADAPAVDVTVNDGATPAIANLAFPEATGYVNLPAATYNFKVTPNALTTPVVIDADVPLANGSAYSILAVGTLATIEPLVLTDNNRSVATEAKVRLVHGSTLASNVDIYVVAAGAGIANASPAFSNIPFKAQTGYVSLAAGEYDVIITPTGTKTEAIKAPVALENGGVYTAIARDGAGLTAALGVIGLDGLAPNKTHVRVIHASADAPKVNLWVDGAVAASNLDYQQTTGFLELDADTYNIAVEGIITGGNATVIGPVDLTFDANTRYDVLAVNSVANIEPLLLSDMGKLANGNNVRVRVAHLAAAAPEVRVHVTAPGAALSDATVLGSFEFKETLGPVEVPAGTYQIRVTLSDNTVVFDSGSVALSSGKDLLIGAVPNVGTGSSPIQLIVVDGSNVAVLSDAASGANIRVVHASADAPAVDILANDGATPAVANLAFPLFTDYLNLPAATYNFKVVPTGVTTPVVINADVPLANSTEYTLLAVGALADIEPLLLTDNNRKVATEAKVRLVHGSSLAGAVDIYVVATGTSITNETPAFAAVPFKADTGYVSLAGGDYDVIITPTGTKTEAIKASLTFANGMVYTAVARDGLNLTTPLGVIGLDGLADPL
;
A
#
# COMPACT_ATOMS: atom_id res chain seq x y z
N MET A 1 -52.50 39.86 6.98
CA MET A 1 -52.83 41.30 7.08
C MET A 1 -51.73 42.01 7.86
N LYS A 2 -51.23 43.15 7.32
CA LYS A 2 -50.33 44.19 7.91
C LYS A 2 -48.94 43.70 8.38
N SER A 3 -47.84 43.92 7.65
CA SER A 3 -47.05 45.16 7.43
C SER A 3 -46.44 45.76 8.70
N ILE A 4 -45.10 45.79 8.81
CA ILE A 4 -44.22 46.99 8.92
C ILE A 4 -42.79 46.57 9.37
N ARG A 5 -41.79 47.27 8.79
CA ARG A 5 -40.33 47.17 8.95
C ARG A 5 -39.77 47.84 10.22
N GLY A 6 -38.64 47.31 10.71
CA GLY A 6 -37.34 47.99 10.83
C GLY A 6 -37.00 48.75 12.12
N ILE A 7 -35.85 48.45 12.75
CA ILE A 7 -35.03 49.37 13.56
C ILE A 7 -33.54 48.96 13.50
N THR A 8 -32.66 49.88 13.06
CA THR A 8 -31.24 49.96 13.44
C THR A 8 -30.92 51.41 13.80
N SER A 9 -30.07 51.63 14.80
CA SER A 9 -29.91 52.90 15.52
C SER A 9 -28.52 53.53 15.36
N LEU A 10 -28.51 54.88 15.26
CA LEU A 10 -27.51 55.89 15.70
C LEU A 10 -26.08 55.82 15.12
N ALA A 11 -25.44 56.91 14.68
CA ALA A 11 -25.36 58.21 15.35
C ALA A 11 -24.98 59.40 14.44
N LYS A 12 -25.51 60.59 14.82
CA LYS A 12 -25.01 61.98 14.64
C LYS A 12 -24.90 62.55 13.21
N GLY A 13 -26.02 63.14 12.76
CA GLY A 13 -26.06 64.14 11.69
C GLY A 13 -25.74 65.55 12.21
N VAL A 14 -24.88 66.26 11.49
CA VAL A 14 -24.55 67.68 11.71
C VAL A 14 -25.49 68.56 10.89
N GLY A 15 -26.17 69.45 11.61
CA GLY A 15 -26.73 70.76 11.25
C GLY A 15 -26.98 71.11 9.78
N LEU A 16 -28.25 71.06 9.39
CA LEU A 16 -28.82 71.86 8.31
C LEU A 16 -28.99 73.31 8.84
N ALA A 17 -28.26 74.28 8.28
CA ALA A 17 -28.49 75.70 8.56
C ALA A 17 -29.16 76.37 7.35
N LEU A 18 -30.35 76.90 7.63
CA LEU A 18 -31.24 77.61 6.73
C LEU A 18 -30.55 78.74 5.95
N LEU A 19 -30.88 78.80 4.65
CA LEU A 19 -30.65 79.94 3.78
C LEU A 19 -31.63 81.07 4.17
N SER A 20 -31.17 82.03 4.97
CA SER A 20 -31.93 83.22 5.34
C SER A 20 -31.75 84.31 4.29
N LEU A 21 -32.80 84.54 3.51
CA LEU A 21 -32.98 85.67 2.60
C LEU A 21 -33.20 86.96 3.42
N VAL A 22 -32.35 87.98 3.24
CA VAL A 22 -32.62 89.35 3.71
C VAL A 22 -32.45 90.32 2.53
N LEU A 23 -33.57 90.90 2.11
CA LEU A 23 -33.65 92.08 1.25
C LEU A 23 -34.00 93.27 2.16
N VAL A 24 -33.19 94.34 2.20
CA VAL A 24 -33.67 95.74 2.39
C VAL A 24 -32.71 96.75 1.72
N ALA A 25 -33.32 97.49 0.79
CA ALA A 25 -33.16 98.86 0.28
C ALA A 25 -31.88 99.71 0.50
N CYS A 26 -31.34 100.14 -0.66
CA CYS A 26 -31.02 101.51 -1.12
C CYS A 26 -30.63 102.62 -0.12
N GLY A 27 -29.39 103.14 -0.29
CA GLY A 27 -28.91 104.45 0.14
C GLY A 27 -27.59 104.75 -0.58
N GLY A 28 -27.50 105.87 -1.28
CA GLY A 28 -26.45 106.19 -2.25
C GLY A 28 -25.15 106.80 -1.69
N ASP A 29 -24.23 106.97 -2.64
CA ASP A 29 -22.98 107.75 -2.67
C ASP A 29 -21.71 107.15 -2.04
N GLY A 30 -20.67 107.02 -2.89
CA GLY A 30 -19.28 106.83 -2.48
C GLY A 30 -18.65 105.51 -2.92
N ASN A 31 -18.11 105.51 -4.13
CA ASN A 31 -17.31 104.47 -4.74
C ASN A 31 -16.16 103.95 -3.84
N LYS A 32 -16.41 102.87 -3.07
CA LYS A 32 -15.44 101.82 -2.73
C LYS A 32 -16.20 100.50 -2.56
N LYS A 33 -16.43 99.76 -3.66
CA LYS A 33 -16.87 98.37 -3.51
C LYS A 33 -15.71 97.59 -2.88
N ASN A 34 -15.86 97.16 -1.63
CA ASN A 34 -14.81 96.45 -0.92
C ASN A 34 -14.81 94.99 -1.41
N VAL A 35 -13.91 94.67 -2.34
CA VAL A 35 -13.73 93.31 -2.85
C VAL A 35 -13.36 92.39 -1.68
N SER A 36 -14.08 91.28 -1.53
CA SER A 36 -13.83 90.26 -0.51
C SER A 36 -13.69 88.90 -1.18
N VAL A 37 -12.71 88.11 -0.71
CA VAL A 37 -12.42 86.75 -1.21
C VAL A 37 -12.61 85.78 -0.05
N ALA A 38 -13.20 84.63 -0.30
CA ALA A 38 -13.24 83.50 0.63
C ALA A 38 -12.90 82.21 -0.11
N VAL A 39 -12.18 81.30 0.54
CA VAL A 39 -11.82 79.96 0.02
C VAL A 39 -12.54 78.90 0.84
N SER A 40 -13.11 77.90 0.17
CA SER A 40 -13.76 76.74 0.79
C SER A 40 -13.19 75.44 0.22
N PRO A 41 -12.82 74.45 1.07
CA PRO A 41 -12.78 74.53 2.53
C PRO A 41 -11.68 75.48 3.05
N ALA A 42 -11.87 76.07 4.24
CA ALA A 42 -10.89 76.99 4.85
C ALA A 42 -9.72 76.26 5.53
N ALA A 43 -9.92 75.00 5.94
CA ALA A 43 -8.88 74.12 6.41
C ALA A 43 -9.20 72.67 6.02
N VAL A 44 -8.17 71.87 5.72
CA VAL A 44 -8.31 70.46 5.32
C VAL A 44 -7.06 69.66 5.71
N THR A 45 -7.24 68.39 6.01
CA THR A 45 -6.13 67.43 6.14
C THR A 45 -6.10 66.55 4.89
N VAL A 46 -4.94 66.44 4.24
CA VAL A 46 -4.75 65.69 2.99
C VAL A 46 -3.56 64.75 3.16
N LYS A 47 -3.61 63.53 2.63
CA LYS A 47 -2.44 62.65 2.63
C LYS A 47 -1.45 63.06 1.54
N VAL A 48 -0.16 62.77 1.72
CA VAL A 48 0.86 63.06 0.71
C VAL A 48 0.43 62.59 -0.69
N GLY A 49 0.65 63.41 -1.73
CA GLY A 49 0.31 63.09 -3.12
C GLY A 49 -1.17 63.12 -3.51
N MET A 50 -2.11 63.20 -2.55
CA MET A 50 -3.55 63.25 -2.85
C MET A 50 -4.02 64.66 -3.27
N THR A 51 -5.14 64.74 -3.98
CA THR A 51 -5.70 66.00 -4.48
C THR A 51 -6.88 66.51 -3.65
N GLN A 52 -7.02 67.83 -3.55
CA GLN A 52 -8.16 68.50 -2.91
C GLN A 52 -8.67 69.64 -3.79
N ASN A 53 -9.99 69.74 -3.94
CA ASN A 53 -10.63 70.85 -4.64
C ASN A 53 -10.88 72.02 -3.69
N PHE A 54 -10.47 73.22 -4.10
CA PHE A 54 -10.77 74.48 -3.45
C PHE A 54 -11.62 75.36 -4.36
N VAL A 55 -12.65 75.98 -3.79
CA VAL A 55 -13.50 76.95 -4.48
C VAL A 55 -13.30 78.32 -3.85
N ALA A 56 -13.01 79.32 -4.68
CA ALA A 56 -12.96 80.70 -4.24
C ALA A 56 -14.30 81.40 -4.58
N SER A 57 -14.81 82.19 -3.64
CA SER A 57 -15.92 83.11 -3.87
C SER A 57 -15.43 84.55 -3.74
N VAL A 58 -15.73 85.38 -4.73
CA VAL A 58 -15.35 86.80 -4.76
C VAL A 58 -16.63 87.63 -4.79
N THR A 59 -16.77 88.56 -3.84
CA THR A 59 -17.92 89.46 -3.73
C THR A 59 -17.48 90.93 -3.80
N GLY A 60 -18.39 91.84 -4.13
CA GLY A 60 -18.08 93.27 -4.25
C GLY A 60 -17.52 93.69 -5.63
N THR A 61 -17.51 92.81 -6.63
CA THR A 61 -17.03 93.10 -8.00
C THR A 61 -17.82 92.27 -9.02
N ASN A 62 -17.83 92.67 -10.30
CA ASN A 62 -18.41 91.88 -11.38
C ASN A 62 -17.43 90.83 -11.93
N ASN A 63 -16.12 91.02 -11.71
CA ASN A 63 -15.09 90.05 -12.08
C ASN A 63 -14.80 89.15 -10.88
N THR A 64 -15.34 87.94 -10.89
CA THR A 64 -15.22 86.97 -9.79
C THR A 64 -14.05 86.00 -9.95
N SER A 65 -13.17 86.20 -10.94
CA SER A 65 -12.01 85.33 -11.17
C SER A 65 -10.91 85.52 -10.11
N VAL A 66 -10.17 84.45 -9.83
CA VAL A 66 -9.02 84.44 -8.92
C VAL A 66 -7.79 83.84 -9.59
N THR A 67 -6.61 84.21 -9.11
CA THR A 67 -5.36 83.47 -9.35
C THR A 67 -5.01 82.65 -8.11
N TRP A 68 -4.72 81.36 -8.31
CA TRP A 68 -4.33 80.44 -7.24
C TRP A 68 -2.80 80.36 -7.10
N SER A 69 -2.32 80.25 -5.86
CA SER A 69 -0.91 79.98 -5.54
C SER A 69 -0.78 79.16 -4.27
N VAL A 70 0.29 78.37 -4.15
CA VAL A 70 0.72 77.78 -2.88
C VAL A 70 1.78 78.69 -2.26
N THR A 71 1.64 79.02 -0.98
CA THR A 71 2.51 79.99 -0.29
C THR A 71 3.92 79.47 -0.07
N GLU A 72 4.05 78.19 0.28
CA GLU A 72 5.33 77.53 0.55
C GLU A 72 5.93 76.95 -0.74
N ALA A 73 7.24 77.14 -0.96
CA ALA A 73 7.93 76.75 -2.19
C ALA A 73 7.89 75.25 -2.51
N ASN A 74 7.78 74.39 -1.48
CA ASN A 74 7.67 72.93 -1.62
C ASN A 74 6.27 72.43 -1.22
N GLY A 75 5.27 73.30 -1.19
CA GLY A 75 3.93 73.00 -0.67
C GLY A 75 2.99 72.28 -1.63
N GLY A 76 3.50 71.72 -2.74
CA GLY A 76 2.68 71.04 -3.76
C GLY A 76 2.35 71.95 -4.95
N THR A 77 1.28 71.61 -5.68
CA THR A 77 0.83 72.37 -6.85
C THR A 77 -0.66 72.69 -6.78
N ILE A 78 -1.10 73.76 -7.45
CA ILE A 78 -2.52 74.07 -7.60
C ILE A 78 -2.83 74.54 -9.01
N THR A 79 -3.89 74.00 -9.59
CA THR A 79 -4.36 74.37 -10.94
C THR A 79 -5.12 75.70 -10.93
N GLY A 80 -5.28 76.32 -12.10
CA GLY A 80 -6.09 77.54 -12.26
C GLY A 80 -7.58 77.38 -11.90
N THR A 81 -8.08 76.14 -11.83
CA THR A 81 -9.44 75.79 -11.40
C THR A 81 -9.53 75.45 -9.91
N GLY A 82 -8.44 75.56 -9.14
CA GLY A 82 -8.44 75.34 -7.69
C GLY A 82 -8.25 73.89 -7.25
N VAL A 83 -7.78 73.00 -8.12
CA VAL A 83 -7.41 71.62 -7.74
C VAL A 83 -5.97 71.63 -7.22
N TYR A 84 -5.80 71.40 -5.93
CA TYR A 84 -4.52 71.30 -5.24
C TYR A 84 -4.02 69.85 -5.21
N THR A 85 -2.73 69.62 -5.39
CA THR A 85 -2.05 68.32 -5.23
C THR A 85 -1.01 68.44 -4.12
N ALA A 86 -1.17 67.65 -3.06
CA ALA A 86 -0.29 67.68 -1.89
C ALA A 86 1.15 67.22 -2.21
N PRO A 87 2.18 67.81 -1.58
CA PRO A 87 3.57 67.40 -1.73
C PRO A 87 3.84 66.04 -1.07
N ALA A 88 5.01 65.47 -1.37
CA ALA A 88 5.49 64.22 -0.77
C ALA A 88 5.94 64.36 0.70
N THR A 89 6.16 65.60 1.17
CA THR A 89 6.64 65.87 2.53
C THR A 89 5.47 66.28 3.43
N PRO A 90 5.18 65.54 4.53
CA PRO A 90 4.21 65.96 5.53
C PRO A 90 4.55 67.34 6.11
N GLY A 91 3.53 68.14 6.39
CA GLY A 91 3.70 69.52 6.84
C GLY A 91 2.42 70.33 6.80
N THR A 92 2.50 71.61 7.15
CA THR A 92 1.37 72.55 7.00
C THR A 92 1.68 73.51 5.87
N TYR A 93 0.74 73.64 4.93
CA TYR A 93 0.86 74.46 3.72
C TYR A 93 -0.37 75.36 3.55
N HIS A 94 -0.27 76.35 2.68
CA HIS A 94 -1.31 77.35 2.48
C HIS A 94 -1.66 77.55 1.01
N VAL A 95 -2.92 77.32 0.66
CA VAL A 95 -3.47 77.59 -0.67
C VAL A 95 -4.13 78.96 -0.66
N THR A 96 -3.62 79.88 -1.47
CA THR A 96 -4.09 81.28 -1.52
C THR A 96 -4.81 81.57 -2.84
N ALA A 97 -6.04 82.08 -2.75
CA ALA A 97 -6.75 82.69 -3.87
C ALA A 97 -6.60 84.22 -3.81
N THR A 98 -6.10 84.82 -4.88
CA THR A 98 -5.97 86.29 -5.04
C THR A 98 -7.00 86.78 -6.06
N SER A 99 -7.79 87.81 -5.75
CA SER A 99 -8.76 88.36 -6.71
C SER A 99 -8.05 88.98 -7.91
N VAL A 100 -8.52 88.67 -9.13
CA VAL A 100 -8.03 89.32 -10.36
C VAL A 100 -8.50 90.79 -10.45
N SER A 101 -9.59 91.13 -9.77
CA SER A 101 -10.17 92.48 -9.78
C SER A 101 -9.51 93.44 -8.78
N ASP A 102 -8.93 92.91 -7.71
CA ASP A 102 -8.16 93.64 -6.70
C ASP A 102 -7.10 92.70 -6.11
N ASN A 103 -5.87 92.79 -6.63
CA ASN A 103 -4.76 91.91 -6.24
C ASN A 103 -4.33 92.08 -4.77
N SER A 104 -4.81 93.12 -4.06
CA SER A 104 -4.60 93.29 -2.62
C SER A 104 -5.50 92.40 -1.77
N LYS A 105 -6.56 91.82 -2.35
CA LYS A 105 -7.55 90.99 -1.65
C LYS A 105 -7.30 89.51 -1.90
N LYS A 106 -7.08 88.78 -0.81
CA LYS A 106 -6.73 87.36 -0.82
C LYS A 106 -7.48 86.62 0.29
N ALA A 107 -7.71 85.33 0.08
CA ALA A 107 -8.04 84.40 1.15
C ALA A 107 -7.15 83.16 1.04
N SER A 108 -6.76 82.64 2.19
CA SER A 108 -5.93 81.45 2.28
C SER A 108 -6.70 80.34 2.99
N ALA A 109 -6.53 79.11 2.50
CA ALA A 109 -6.90 77.89 3.20
C ALA A 109 -5.65 77.20 3.76
N THR A 110 -5.74 76.62 4.95
CA THR A 110 -4.67 75.83 5.57
C THR A 110 -4.80 74.36 5.18
N VAL A 111 -3.72 73.76 4.69
CA VAL A 111 -3.65 72.35 4.30
C VAL A 111 -2.66 71.64 5.19
N THR A 112 -3.14 70.74 6.04
CA THR A 112 -2.28 69.86 6.84
C THR A 112 -2.03 68.58 6.05
N VAL A 113 -0.79 68.38 5.61
CA VAL A 113 -0.39 67.19 4.86
C VAL A 113 0.19 66.15 5.82
N VAL A 114 -0.39 64.96 5.83
CA VAL A 114 0.00 63.85 6.70
C VAL A 114 0.57 62.67 5.88
N PRO A 115 1.42 61.81 6.47
CA PRO A 115 1.89 60.59 5.81
C PRO A 115 0.72 59.67 5.38
N LEU A 116 1.02 58.74 4.47
CA LEU A 116 0.13 57.59 4.22
C LEU A 116 0.07 56.71 5.48
N ASP A 117 -1.10 56.10 5.69
CA ASP A 117 -1.24 55.10 6.76
C ASP A 117 -0.46 53.82 6.36
N LYS A 118 0.20 53.18 7.33
CA LYS A 118 0.90 51.91 7.12
C LYS A 118 -0.06 50.72 7.12
N THR A 119 0.26 49.70 6.34
CA THR A 119 -0.42 48.40 6.29
C THR A 119 0.62 47.29 6.43
N SER A 120 0.22 46.14 6.96
CA SER A 120 1.05 44.95 7.03
C SER A 120 0.57 43.91 6.02
N VAL A 121 1.50 43.27 5.32
CA VAL A 121 1.20 42.17 4.39
C VAL A 121 2.09 40.98 4.73
N ARG A 122 1.50 39.80 4.84
CA ARG A 122 2.20 38.53 4.97
C ARG A 122 1.78 37.63 3.82
N VAL A 123 2.72 37.02 3.13
CA VAL A 123 2.44 36.07 2.05
C VAL A 123 2.82 34.67 2.52
N PHE A 124 1.92 33.70 2.32
CA PHE A 124 2.11 32.30 2.71
C PHE A 124 1.88 31.35 1.54
N HIS A 125 2.79 30.39 1.38
CA HIS A 125 2.70 29.39 0.32
C HIS A 125 1.96 28.13 0.81
N GLY A 126 0.66 28.03 0.53
CA GLY A 126 -0.20 26.91 0.93
C GLY A 126 -0.43 25.83 -0.14
N SER A 127 0.09 26.00 -1.36
CA SER A 127 -0.03 25.00 -2.44
C SER A 127 1.05 23.92 -2.33
N ALA A 128 0.65 22.65 -2.20
CA ALA A 128 1.59 21.56 -1.92
C ALA A 128 2.29 21.01 -3.17
N ASP A 129 1.69 21.08 -4.35
CA ASP A 129 2.25 20.55 -5.61
C ASP A 129 2.94 21.62 -6.47
N ALA A 130 2.87 22.90 -6.06
CA ALA A 130 3.53 24.00 -6.76
C ALA A 130 5.03 24.09 -6.48
N PRO A 131 5.85 24.55 -7.44
CA PRO A 131 7.28 24.76 -7.23
C PRO A 131 7.51 25.91 -6.24
N LYS A 132 8.77 26.12 -5.84
CA LYS A 132 9.15 27.35 -5.11
C LYS A 132 8.76 28.58 -5.91
N VAL A 133 8.42 29.67 -5.25
CA VAL A 133 7.96 30.88 -5.95
C VAL A 133 8.76 32.13 -5.60
N ASN A 134 8.88 33.02 -6.59
CA ASN A 134 9.33 34.40 -6.42
C ASN A 134 8.11 35.32 -6.37
N LEU A 135 8.15 36.33 -5.51
CA LEU A 135 7.12 37.36 -5.38
C LEU A 135 7.64 38.67 -5.94
N TRP A 136 6.88 39.27 -6.86
CA TRP A 136 7.17 40.54 -7.49
C TRP A 136 6.18 41.62 -7.01
N VAL A 137 6.72 42.78 -6.65
CA VAL A 137 5.96 43.96 -6.21
C VAL A 137 6.41 45.15 -7.04
N ASN A 138 5.48 45.75 -7.79
CA ASN A 138 5.75 46.89 -8.69
C ASN A 138 6.95 46.62 -9.63
N ASP A 139 6.95 45.43 -10.25
CA ASP A 139 7.97 44.97 -11.19
C ASP A 139 9.39 44.79 -10.59
N ALA A 140 9.51 44.77 -9.26
CA ALA A 140 10.72 44.41 -8.54
C ALA A 140 10.54 43.12 -7.74
N GLU A 141 11.54 42.23 -7.76
CA GLU A 141 11.53 41.01 -6.95
C GLU A 141 11.62 41.38 -5.46
N ALA A 142 10.57 41.04 -4.71
CA ALA A 142 10.46 41.31 -3.28
C ALA A 142 10.90 40.11 -2.44
N VAL A 143 10.63 38.88 -2.91
CA VAL A 143 11.00 37.63 -2.24
C VAL A 143 11.39 36.60 -3.29
N SER A 144 12.48 35.88 -3.03
CA SER A 144 12.99 34.82 -3.91
C SER A 144 12.85 33.44 -3.26
N GLY A 145 12.37 32.45 -4.00
CA GLY A 145 12.43 31.03 -3.64
C GLY A 145 11.62 30.63 -2.41
N LEU A 146 10.47 31.27 -2.16
CA LEU A 146 9.55 30.92 -1.09
C LEU A 146 8.97 29.52 -1.34
N ASP A 147 9.22 28.57 -0.44
CA ASP A 147 8.78 27.18 -0.59
C ASP A 147 7.40 26.95 0.07
N TYR A 148 6.79 25.80 -0.21
CA TYR A 148 5.58 25.34 0.47
C TYR A 148 5.76 25.37 1.99
N GLN A 149 4.69 25.74 2.70
CA GLN A 149 4.67 25.91 4.15
C GLN A 149 5.59 27.02 4.67
N GLN A 150 6.11 27.90 3.81
CA GLN A 150 6.87 29.08 4.22
C GLN A 150 6.08 30.37 4.07
N SER A 151 6.52 31.39 4.82
CA SER A 151 5.96 32.73 4.84
C SER A 151 7.04 33.79 4.64
N THR A 152 6.67 34.90 4.02
CA THR A 152 7.54 36.09 3.87
C THR A 152 7.78 36.82 5.19
N GLY A 153 7.02 36.46 6.23
CA GLY A 153 6.83 37.30 7.40
C GLY A 153 6.06 38.59 7.08
N VAL A 154 6.00 39.49 8.06
CA VAL A 154 5.20 40.71 7.96
C VAL A 154 5.99 41.83 7.27
N LEU A 155 5.53 42.21 6.08
CA LEU A 155 6.03 43.33 5.30
C LEU A 155 5.23 44.59 5.65
N ALA A 156 5.91 45.68 6.02
CA ALA A 156 5.26 46.96 6.27
C ALA A 156 5.25 47.82 4.99
N LEU A 157 4.06 48.09 4.47
CA LEU A 157 3.84 48.88 3.26
C LEU A 157 3.02 50.14 3.56
N ASP A 158 3.02 51.10 2.64
CA ASP A 158 2.09 52.22 2.68
C ASP A 158 0.73 51.79 2.10
N GLU A 159 -0.36 52.45 2.50
CA GLU A 159 -1.64 52.24 1.81
C GLU A 159 -1.53 52.65 0.34
N GLY A 160 -2.17 51.90 -0.55
CA GLY A 160 -2.07 52.15 -1.98
C GLY A 160 -2.33 50.92 -2.83
N THR A 161 -2.20 51.07 -4.14
CA THR A 161 -2.34 49.97 -5.10
C THR A 161 -0.96 49.48 -5.52
N TYR A 162 -0.74 48.18 -5.37
CA TYR A 162 0.50 47.50 -5.71
C TYR A 162 0.26 46.50 -6.84
N LYS A 163 1.15 46.47 -7.82
CA LYS A 163 1.14 45.45 -8.88
C LYS A 163 1.88 44.22 -8.34
N ILE A 164 1.17 43.12 -8.18
CA ILE A 164 1.70 41.87 -7.63
C ILE A 164 1.74 40.81 -8.72
N ALA A 165 2.85 40.09 -8.81
CA ALA A 165 2.96 38.86 -9.59
C ALA A 165 3.72 37.80 -8.80
N VAL A 166 3.41 36.53 -9.05
CA VAL A 166 4.09 35.38 -8.47
C VAL A 166 4.60 34.52 -9.60
N GLU A 167 5.87 34.18 -9.55
CA GLU A 167 6.54 33.32 -10.52
C GLU A 167 6.95 32.00 -9.88
N GLY A 168 6.56 30.88 -10.48
CA GLY A 168 7.11 29.57 -10.16
C GLY A 168 8.53 29.43 -10.68
N VAL A 169 9.44 29.03 -9.80
CA VAL A 169 10.83 28.69 -10.11
C VAL A 169 10.85 27.25 -10.61
N ILE A 170 10.88 27.07 -11.93
CA ILE A 170 10.85 25.75 -12.58
C ILE A 170 12.13 25.51 -13.40
N PRO A 171 12.52 24.24 -13.61
CA PRO A 171 13.61 23.89 -14.51
C PRO A 171 13.36 24.43 -15.92
N GLY A 172 14.32 25.16 -16.49
CA GLY A 172 14.22 25.74 -17.84
C GLY A 172 13.75 27.19 -17.92
N GLY A 173 13.33 27.80 -16.80
CA GLY A 173 13.02 29.23 -16.69
C GLY A 173 11.72 29.50 -15.96
N ASN A 174 11.69 30.57 -15.15
CA ASN A 174 10.53 30.90 -14.32
C ASN A 174 9.25 31.13 -15.14
N ALA A 175 8.10 30.75 -14.58
CA ALA A 175 6.79 30.96 -15.18
C ALA A 175 5.88 31.74 -14.23
N VAL A 176 5.17 32.75 -14.74
CA VAL A 176 4.16 33.47 -13.93
C VAL A 176 3.00 32.54 -13.63
N VAL A 177 2.76 32.27 -12.34
CA VAL A 177 1.68 31.40 -11.84
C VAL A 177 0.49 32.20 -11.31
N ILE A 178 0.72 33.42 -10.79
CA ILE A 178 -0.34 34.34 -10.36
C ILE A 178 -0.01 35.76 -10.84
N GLY A 179 -0.97 36.45 -11.45
CA GLY A 179 -0.85 37.85 -11.83
C GLY A 179 -0.27 38.10 -13.23
N PRO A 180 0.11 39.35 -13.56
CA PRO A 180 0.08 40.51 -12.67
C PRO A 180 -1.35 40.97 -12.32
N VAL A 181 -1.59 41.27 -11.05
CA VAL A 181 -2.85 41.83 -10.55
C VAL A 181 -2.59 43.07 -9.70
N ASN A 182 -3.53 44.01 -9.71
CA ASN A 182 -3.48 45.18 -8.84
C ASN A 182 -4.16 44.87 -7.51
N LEU A 183 -3.38 44.82 -6.43
CA LEU A 183 -3.87 44.68 -5.07
C LEU A 183 -3.93 46.05 -4.40
N THR A 184 -5.12 46.46 -3.96
CA THR A 184 -5.29 47.73 -3.22
C THR A 184 -5.29 47.45 -1.73
N LEU A 185 -4.31 47.99 -1.01
CA LEU A 185 -4.12 47.82 0.41
C LEU A 185 -4.59 49.06 1.17
N ALA A 186 -5.53 48.86 2.08
CA ALA A 186 -5.98 49.92 2.99
C ALA A 186 -5.02 50.07 4.18
N GLY A 187 -4.79 51.31 4.61
CA GLY A 187 -4.02 51.60 5.82
C GLY A 187 -4.63 51.01 7.08
N LYS A 188 -3.79 50.78 8.10
CA LYS A 188 -4.15 50.19 9.42
C LYS A 188 -4.83 48.82 9.31
N THR A 189 -4.58 48.12 8.22
CA THR A 189 -5.09 46.77 7.97
C THR A 189 -3.91 45.82 7.80
N ALA A 190 -4.00 44.64 8.40
CA ALA A 190 -3.12 43.51 8.17
C ALA A 190 -3.74 42.59 7.11
N TYR A 191 -2.95 42.16 6.13
CA TYR A 191 -3.36 41.26 5.07
C TYR A 191 -2.53 39.99 5.10
N ASP A 192 -3.20 38.84 5.10
CA ASP A 192 -2.59 37.55 4.75
C ASP A 192 -2.96 37.22 3.31
N VAL A 193 -1.96 37.05 2.46
CA VAL A 193 -2.13 36.62 1.06
C VAL A 193 -1.61 35.20 0.95
N ILE A 194 -2.51 34.26 0.70
CA ILE A 194 -2.20 32.83 0.80
C ILE A 194 -2.40 32.19 -0.57
N ALA A 195 -1.38 31.52 -1.08
CA ALA A 195 -1.54 30.70 -2.29
C ALA A 195 -2.26 29.39 -1.91
N VAL A 196 -3.39 29.11 -2.54
CA VAL A 196 -4.21 27.90 -2.29
C VAL A 196 -4.53 27.19 -3.60
N GLY A 197 -4.82 25.89 -3.51
CA GLY A 197 -5.14 25.05 -4.67
C GLY A 197 -3.92 24.34 -5.28
N PRO A 198 -4.14 23.37 -6.18
CA PRO A 198 -3.08 22.74 -6.96
C PRO A 198 -2.47 23.76 -7.93
N VAL A 199 -1.21 23.56 -8.35
CA VAL A 199 -0.49 24.53 -9.21
C VAL A 199 -1.24 24.85 -10.52
N ALA A 200 -2.00 23.89 -11.05
CA ALA A 200 -2.78 24.05 -12.27
C ALA A 200 -3.92 25.08 -12.12
N ASP A 201 -4.49 25.19 -10.91
CA ASP A 201 -5.62 26.05 -10.57
C ASP A 201 -5.29 26.96 -9.37
N ILE A 202 -4.02 27.33 -9.22
CA ILE A 202 -3.54 28.07 -8.05
C ILE A 202 -4.12 29.48 -8.02
N GLU A 203 -4.59 29.90 -6.85
CA GLU A 203 -5.18 31.22 -6.68
C GLU A 203 -4.81 31.86 -5.33
N PRO A 204 -4.80 33.21 -5.24
CA PRO A 204 -4.57 33.90 -3.98
C PRO A 204 -5.86 34.03 -3.15
N LEU A 205 -5.82 33.56 -1.91
CA LEU A 205 -6.79 33.86 -0.86
C LEU A 205 -6.28 35.06 -0.03
N VAL A 206 -7.02 36.17 -0.06
CA VAL A 206 -6.67 37.40 0.68
C VAL A 206 -7.54 37.55 1.91
N LEU A 207 -6.93 37.51 3.09
CA LEU A 207 -7.61 37.72 4.36
C LEU A 207 -7.21 39.09 4.94
N ALA A 208 -8.19 39.96 5.16
CA ALA A 208 -7.96 41.27 5.78
C ALA A 208 -8.26 41.22 7.29
N ASP A 209 -7.53 42.02 8.05
CA ASP A 209 -7.73 42.17 9.49
C ASP A 209 -7.42 43.59 9.96
N THR A 210 -8.42 44.25 10.55
CA THR A 210 -8.25 45.58 11.17
C THR A 210 -8.20 45.51 12.69
N GLY A 211 -8.31 44.31 13.26
CA GLY A 211 -8.28 44.10 14.70
C GLY A 211 -6.87 43.96 15.25
N SER A 212 -6.77 44.04 16.57
CA SER A 212 -5.56 43.73 17.33
C SER A 212 -5.96 42.99 18.60
N LEU A 213 -5.02 42.29 19.20
CA LEU A 213 -5.22 41.70 20.52
C LEU A 213 -5.63 42.79 21.53
N SER A 214 -6.77 42.61 22.18
CA SER A 214 -7.34 43.54 23.16
C SER A 214 -6.90 43.25 24.60
N ASP A 215 -6.45 42.02 24.87
CA ASP A 215 -5.94 41.54 26.16
C ASP A 215 -4.62 40.79 25.98
N SER A 216 -3.52 41.34 26.50
CA SER A 216 -2.19 40.75 26.38
C SER A 216 -2.02 39.41 27.12
N THR A 217 -2.97 39.03 27.97
CA THR A 217 -2.98 37.71 28.64
C THR A 217 -3.60 36.61 27.78
N LYS A 218 -4.19 36.97 26.65
CA LYS A 218 -4.85 36.07 25.71
C LYS A 218 -4.03 35.89 24.44
N VAL A 219 -4.48 34.97 23.61
CA VAL A 219 -4.01 34.75 22.26
C VAL A 219 -5.16 34.94 21.29
N ARG A 220 -4.90 35.66 20.20
CA ARG A 220 -5.85 35.88 19.12
C ARG A 220 -5.59 34.85 18.03
N VAL A 221 -6.60 34.11 17.62
CA VAL A 221 -6.46 33.01 16.67
C VAL A 221 -7.48 33.15 15.55
N ARG A 222 -7.00 33.10 14.31
CA ARG A 222 -7.80 32.92 13.10
C ARG A 222 -7.47 31.56 12.50
N VAL A 223 -8.47 30.82 12.05
CA VAL A 223 -8.29 29.52 11.40
C VAL A 223 -8.74 29.60 9.95
N ALA A 224 -8.02 28.96 9.03
CA ALA A 224 -8.34 28.94 7.61
C ALA A 224 -8.21 27.52 7.01
N HIS A 225 -9.13 27.15 6.12
CA HIS A 225 -9.07 25.89 5.40
C HIS A 225 -8.34 26.08 4.07
N LEU A 226 -7.10 25.59 3.97
CA LEU A 226 -6.23 25.82 2.82
C LEU A 226 -5.98 24.56 1.98
N ALA A 227 -6.43 23.40 2.44
CA ALA A 227 -6.27 22.12 1.74
C ALA A 227 -7.40 21.88 0.72
N ALA A 228 -7.16 22.10 -0.57
CA ALA A 228 -8.20 22.01 -1.60
C ALA A 228 -8.83 20.62 -1.78
N ALA A 229 -8.06 19.55 -1.50
CA ALA A 229 -8.53 18.17 -1.62
C ALA A 229 -9.27 17.65 -0.37
N ALA A 230 -9.21 18.38 0.75
CA ALA A 230 -9.93 18.00 1.96
C ALA A 230 -11.39 18.49 1.89
N PRO A 231 -12.35 17.67 2.33
CA PRO A 231 -13.77 18.03 2.34
C PRO A 231 -14.08 19.08 3.41
N GLU A 232 -15.35 19.49 3.52
CA GLU A 232 -15.81 20.29 4.66
C GLU A 232 -15.58 19.54 5.99
N VAL A 233 -15.11 20.27 7.00
CA VAL A 233 -14.70 19.70 8.29
C VAL A 233 -15.21 20.49 9.48
N ASN A 234 -15.32 19.80 10.62
CA ASN A 234 -15.55 20.40 11.93
C ASN A 234 -14.23 20.54 12.67
N VAL A 235 -14.01 21.68 13.33
CA VAL A 235 -12.80 21.93 14.13
C VAL A 235 -13.16 22.03 15.61
N TYR A 236 -12.45 21.28 16.44
CA TYR A 236 -12.57 21.27 17.88
C TYR A 236 -11.30 21.80 18.52
N VAL A 237 -11.45 22.66 19.53
CA VAL A 237 -10.36 23.15 20.38
C VAL A 237 -10.74 22.87 21.82
N THR A 238 -10.01 21.97 22.47
CA THR A 238 -10.33 21.50 23.82
C THR A 238 -9.11 21.52 24.71
N ALA A 239 -9.29 21.24 26.00
CA ALA A 239 -8.17 20.82 26.84
C ALA A 239 -7.56 19.50 26.29
N PRO A 240 -6.27 19.22 26.56
CA PRO A 240 -5.65 17.96 26.19
C PRO A 240 -6.43 16.76 26.73
N ASP A 241 -6.59 15.75 25.89
CA ASP A 241 -7.24 14.46 26.15
C ASP A 241 -8.73 14.55 26.55
N ALA A 242 -9.36 15.71 26.38
CA ALA A 242 -10.80 15.87 26.62
C ALA A 242 -11.63 15.02 25.64
N ASP A 243 -12.72 14.41 26.10
CA ASP A 243 -13.64 13.68 25.23
C ASP A 243 -14.35 14.62 24.24
N LEU A 244 -14.53 14.17 22.99
CA LEU A 244 -15.33 14.88 22.00
C LEU A 244 -16.83 14.57 22.15
N ALA A 245 -17.21 13.51 22.86
CA ALA A 245 -18.60 13.19 23.12
C ALA A 245 -19.28 14.33 23.90
N GLY A 246 -20.12 15.10 23.21
CA GLY A 246 -20.82 16.26 23.77
C GLY A 246 -20.05 17.58 23.71
N ALA A 247 -18.84 17.61 23.15
CA ALA A 247 -18.16 18.85 22.79
C ALA A 247 -18.83 19.47 21.55
N ALA A 248 -19.01 20.79 21.53
CA ALA A 248 -19.44 21.49 20.33
C ALA A 248 -18.19 21.87 19.50
N PRO A 249 -18.21 21.73 18.16
CA PRO A 249 -17.13 22.24 17.34
C PRO A 249 -17.05 23.77 17.48
N LEU A 250 -15.84 24.31 17.38
CA LEU A 250 -15.59 25.75 17.25
C LEU A 250 -16.28 26.30 15.99
N GLY A 251 -16.34 25.48 14.94
CA GLY A 251 -17.13 25.73 13.74
C GLY A 251 -16.93 24.65 12.68
N THR A 252 -17.72 24.77 11.62
CA THR A 252 -17.69 23.93 10.41
C THR A 252 -17.43 24.84 9.23
N PHE A 253 -16.48 24.49 8.37
CA PHE A 253 -16.12 25.34 7.24
C PHE A 253 -15.44 24.54 6.11
N ALA A 254 -15.68 24.98 4.88
CA ALA A 254 -15.17 24.37 3.66
C ALA A 254 -13.86 25.03 3.19
N PHE A 255 -13.25 24.48 2.13
CA PHE A 255 -12.05 25.05 1.50
C PHE A 255 -12.21 26.55 1.21
N LYS A 256 -11.19 27.34 1.60
CA LYS A 256 -11.07 28.82 1.57
C LYS A 256 -11.89 29.59 2.59
N GLU A 257 -12.74 28.94 3.37
CA GLU A 257 -13.43 29.59 4.47
C GLU A 257 -12.54 29.73 5.71
N THR A 258 -12.92 30.65 6.60
CA THR A 258 -12.16 30.99 7.81
C THR A 258 -13.06 31.09 9.03
N LEU A 259 -12.52 30.75 10.20
CA LEU A 259 -13.13 30.99 11.50
C LEU A 259 -12.35 32.04 12.30
N GLY A 260 -13.07 32.86 13.04
CA GLY A 260 -12.48 33.93 13.86
C GLY A 260 -12.14 35.19 13.04
N PRO A 261 -11.25 36.06 13.55
CA PRO A 261 -10.38 35.85 14.71
C PRO A 261 -11.15 35.85 16.04
N VAL A 262 -10.73 34.99 16.98
CA VAL A 262 -11.25 34.90 18.35
C VAL A 262 -10.11 35.05 19.36
N GLU A 263 -10.39 35.64 20.52
CA GLU A 263 -9.44 35.68 21.63
C GLU A 263 -9.72 34.55 22.62
N VAL A 264 -8.73 33.68 22.80
CA VAL A 264 -8.78 32.55 23.74
C VAL A 264 -7.75 32.77 24.85
N ALA A 265 -7.99 32.19 26.03
CA ALA A 265 -7.03 32.27 27.13
C ALA A 265 -5.73 31.55 26.74
N ALA A 266 -4.58 32.07 27.18
CA ALA A 266 -3.32 31.33 27.02
C ALA A 266 -3.36 30.01 27.80
N GLY A 267 -2.78 28.96 27.23
CA GLY A 267 -2.79 27.63 27.84
C GLY A 267 -2.45 26.52 26.84
N THR A 268 -2.49 25.29 27.34
CA THR A 268 -2.31 24.09 26.51
C THR A 268 -3.67 23.62 26.02
N TYR A 269 -3.76 23.37 24.72
CA TYR A 269 -4.97 22.92 24.03
C TYR A 269 -4.68 21.68 23.20
N GLN A 270 -5.72 21.08 22.65
CA GLN A 270 -5.65 20.05 21.63
C GLN A 270 -6.62 20.41 20.51
N ILE A 271 -6.12 20.44 19.29
CA ILE A 271 -6.89 20.77 18.09
C ILE A 271 -7.20 19.47 17.37
N ARG A 272 -8.49 19.20 17.17
CA ARG A 272 -8.96 18.02 16.44
C ARG A 272 -9.87 18.44 15.30
N VAL A 273 -9.68 17.80 14.14
CA VAL A 273 -10.48 18.03 12.95
C VAL A 273 -11.23 16.75 12.62
N THR A 274 -12.54 16.87 12.41
CA THR A 274 -13.39 15.73 12.07
C THR A 274 -14.12 15.94 10.75
N LEU A 275 -14.48 14.84 10.10
CA LEU A 275 -15.48 14.84 9.04
C LEU A 275 -16.88 15.09 9.61
N ALA A 276 -17.86 15.25 8.72
CA ALA A 276 -19.27 15.45 9.07
C ALA A 276 -19.88 14.29 9.88
N ASP A 277 -19.33 13.08 9.76
CA ASP A 277 -19.72 11.90 10.54
C ASP A 277 -19.02 11.81 11.92
N ASN A 278 -18.25 12.84 12.29
CA ASN A 278 -17.41 12.93 13.50
C ASN A 278 -16.17 12.03 13.52
N THR A 279 -15.79 11.40 12.40
CA THR A 279 -14.50 10.71 12.29
C THR A 279 -13.36 11.70 12.43
N VAL A 280 -12.47 11.49 13.41
CA VAL A 280 -11.26 12.32 13.59
C VAL A 280 -10.28 12.00 12.47
N VAL A 281 -9.93 13.01 11.68
CA VAL A 281 -8.98 12.91 10.56
C VAL A 281 -7.67 13.65 10.82
N TYR A 282 -7.63 14.47 11.87
CA TYR A 282 -6.42 15.11 12.36
C TYR A 282 -6.53 15.38 13.86
N ASP A 283 -5.43 15.15 14.58
CA ASP A 283 -5.23 15.47 15.99
C ASP A 283 -3.84 16.08 16.20
N SER A 284 -3.77 17.33 16.66
CA SER A 284 -2.48 18.00 16.92
C SER A 284 -1.71 17.43 18.10
N GLY A 285 -2.35 16.63 18.96
CA GLY A 285 -1.89 16.40 20.33
C GLY A 285 -1.92 17.71 21.14
N ALA A 286 -1.20 17.74 22.26
CA ALA A 286 -1.11 18.91 23.10
C ALA A 286 -0.28 20.02 22.43
N VAL A 287 -0.87 21.19 22.24
CA VAL A 287 -0.26 22.40 21.67
C VAL A 287 -0.35 23.55 22.65
N GLU A 288 0.74 24.28 22.86
CA GLU A 288 0.77 25.46 23.71
C GLU A 288 0.40 26.71 22.90
N LEU A 289 -0.61 27.45 23.37
CA LEU A 289 -0.97 28.77 22.85
C LEU A 289 -0.53 29.84 23.87
N ALA A 290 0.61 30.47 23.59
CA ALA A 290 1.21 31.47 24.47
C ALA A 290 0.46 32.82 24.43
N ALA A 291 0.43 33.52 25.56
CA ALA A 291 -0.18 34.85 25.69
C ALA A 291 0.52 35.90 24.80
N GLY A 292 -0.24 36.90 24.35
CA GLY A 292 0.29 38.02 23.57
C GLY A 292 0.48 37.73 22.08
N LYS A 293 0.05 36.55 21.60
CA LYS A 293 0.22 36.11 20.20
C LYS A 293 -1.01 36.44 19.34
N ASP A 294 -0.77 36.68 18.05
CA ASP A 294 -1.80 36.82 17.01
C ASP A 294 -1.49 35.84 15.89
N LEU A 295 -2.24 34.74 15.86
CA LEU A 295 -1.94 33.54 15.10
C LEU A 295 -2.93 33.36 13.95
N LEU A 296 -2.39 33.03 12.78
CA LEU A 296 -3.16 32.40 11.71
C LEU A 296 -2.81 30.91 11.70
N VAL A 297 -3.82 30.04 11.81
CA VAL A 297 -3.68 28.59 11.71
C VAL A 297 -4.33 28.11 10.42
N GLY A 298 -3.52 27.69 9.46
CA GLY A 298 -3.98 27.19 8.17
C GLY A 298 -3.91 25.66 8.11
N ALA A 299 -5.02 25.00 7.78
CA ALA A 299 -5.00 23.57 7.43
C ALA A 299 -4.52 23.42 5.98
N VAL A 300 -3.31 22.91 5.78
CA VAL A 300 -2.66 22.74 4.46
C VAL A 300 -2.55 21.25 4.12
N PRO A 301 -2.41 20.86 2.83
CA PRO A 301 -2.29 19.44 2.46
C PRO A 301 -1.12 18.74 3.18
N ASN A 302 -1.35 17.54 3.72
CA ASN A 302 -0.26 16.78 4.32
C ASN A 302 0.70 16.29 3.22
N VAL A 303 2.00 16.53 3.41
CA VAL A 303 3.09 16.01 2.56
C VAL A 303 4.11 15.20 3.36
N GLY A 304 3.88 15.08 4.67
CA GLY A 304 4.62 14.21 5.56
C GLY A 304 3.98 12.82 5.64
N THR A 305 4.36 12.07 6.67
CA THR A 305 3.87 10.70 6.87
C THR A 305 2.49 10.67 7.51
N GLY A 306 1.91 9.47 7.63
CA GLY A 306 0.62 9.24 8.28
C GLY A 306 -0.59 9.46 7.37
N SER A 307 -1.76 9.02 7.84
CA SER A 307 -3.00 9.00 7.06
C SER A 307 -3.79 10.31 7.06
N SER A 308 -3.39 11.29 7.88
CA SER A 308 -4.10 12.57 7.93
C SER A 308 -3.99 13.29 6.59
N PRO A 309 -5.09 13.82 6.02
CA PRO A 309 -5.05 14.55 4.76
C PRO A 309 -4.47 15.96 4.90
N ILE A 310 -4.30 16.45 6.13
CA ILE A 310 -3.86 17.82 6.43
C ILE A 310 -2.73 17.86 7.46
N SER A 311 -1.98 18.94 7.44
CA SER A 311 -1.15 19.41 8.55
C SER A 311 -1.60 20.83 8.92
N LEU A 312 -1.33 21.29 10.14
CA LEU A 312 -1.61 22.68 10.52
C LEU A 312 -0.35 23.52 10.42
N ALA A 313 -0.40 24.58 9.61
CA ALA A 313 0.61 25.63 9.59
C ALA A 313 0.18 26.75 10.55
N VAL A 314 0.95 26.96 11.61
CA VAL A 314 0.73 28.02 12.60
C VAL A 314 1.68 29.18 12.29
N LEU A 315 1.12 30.30 11.83
CA LEU A 315 1.86 31.49 11.44
C LEU A 315 1.84 32.51 12.59
N ASP A 316 3.00 32.72 13.20
CA ASP A 316 3.24 33.73 14.24
C ASP A 316 4.21 34.79 13.72
N GLY A 317 3.67 35.92 13.24
CA GLY A 317 4.49 36.95 12.60
C GLY A 317 5.29 36.39 11.42
N ASN A 318 6.61 36.27 11.58
CA ASN A 318 7.55 35.74 10.58
C ASN A 318 7.88 34.25 10.72
N ALA A 319 7.45 33.58 11.79
CA ALA A 319 7.68 32.16 11.98
C ALA A 319 6.49 31.34 11.48
N VAL A 320 6.77 30.18 10.90
CA VAL A 320 5.77 29.15 10.60
C VAL A 320 6.15 27.88 11.34
N ALA A 321 5.26 27.36 12.17
CA ALA A 321 5.39 26.05 12.79
C ALA A 321 4.42 25.07 12.13
N ILE A 322 4.91 23.89 11.75
CA ILE A 322 4.09 22.83 11.16
C ILE A 322 3.77 21.81 12.25
N LEU A 323 2.48 21.62 12.50
CA LEU A 323 1.96 20.62 13.42
C LEU A 323 1.43 19.45 12.59
N ASN A 324 2.15 18.35 12.60
CA ASN A 324 1.70 17.09 12.03
C ASN A 324 0.67 16.43 12.95
N ASP A 325 -0.13 15.51 12.41
CA ASP A 325 -0.99 14.67 13.24
C ASP A 325 -0.14 13.93 14.27
N LYS A 326 -0.60 13.85 15.53
CA LYS A 326 0.17 13.23 16.62
C LYS A 326 0.48 11.74 16.37
N ASN A 327 -0.32 11.09 15.54
CA ASN A 327 -0.18 9.69 15.14
C ASN A 327 0.42 9.56 13.72
N ALA A 328 1.00 10.62 13.15
CA ALA A 328 1.61 10.58 11.83
C ALA A 328 2.78 9.56 11.74
N GLY A 329 3.42 9.27 12.86
CA GLY A 329 4.55 8.34 12.94
C GLY A 329 5.74 8.84 12.13
N ALA A 330 6.62 7.92 11.75
CA ALA A 330 7.75 8.15 10.88
C ALA A 330 7.87 6.98 9.92
N ASP A 331 7.98 7.26 8.63
CA ASP A 331 8.15 6.23 7.61
C ASP A 331 9.63 5.87 7.52
N VAL A 332 9.96 4.58 7.57
CA VAL A 332 11.34 4.10 7.52
C VAL A 332 11.46 3.01 6.48
N ARG A 333 12.46 3.11 5.62
CA ARG A 333 12.93 2.00 4.78
C ARG A 333 14.39 1.71 5.02
N VAL A 334 14.80 0.47 4.80
CA VAL A 334 16.19 0.03 4.93
C VAL A 334 16.73 -0.37 3.56
N VAL A 335 18.01 -0.05 3.32
CA VAL A 335 18.70 -0.32 2.06
C VAL A 335 19.99 -1.06 2.34
N HIS A 336 20.20 -2.19 1.65
CA HIS A 336 21.46 -2.92 1.72
C HIS A 336 22.43 -2.45 0.64
N ALA A 337 23.36 -1.55 0.98
CA ALA A 337 24.32 -0.97 0.02
C ALA A 337 25.77 -1.50 0.15
N THR A 338 26.06 -2.39 1.10
CA THR A 338 27.38 -3.03 1.26
C THR A 338 27.57 -4.25 0.35
N ALA A 339 28.53 -4.19 -0.58
CA ALA A 339 28.63 -5.16 -1.67
C ALA A 339 29.37 -6.48 -1.36
N ASP A 340 30.11 -6.55 -0.25
CA ASP A 340 30.82 -7.74 0.24
C ASP A 340 30.16 -8.41 1.44
N ALA A 341 29.05 -7.87 1.93
CA ALA A 341 28.26 -8.51 2.99
C ALA A 341 27.27 -9.53 2.38
N PRO A 342 27.01 -10.65 3.08
CA PRO A 342 25.95 -11.58 2.71
C PRO A 342 24.57 -10.93 2.93
N ALA A 343 23.49 -11.61 2.53
CA ALA A 343 22.14 -11.20 2.93
C ALA A 343 22.04 -11.04 4.46
N VAL A 344 21.30 -10.03 4.90
CA VAL A 344 21.24 -9.59 6.29
C VAL A 344 19.84 -9.63 6.87
N ASP A 345 19.79 -9.82 8.18
CA ASP A 345 18.62 -9.62 9.01
C ASP A 345 18.74 -8.29 9.76
N VAL A 346 17.62 -7.56 9.87
CA VAL A 346 17.53 -6.30 10.60
C VAL A 346 16.58 -6.48 11.78
N THR A 347 17.11 -6.37 13.00
CA THR A 347 16.36 -6.42 14.24
C THR A 347 16.16 -5.02 14.79
N VAL A 348 14.98 -4.75 15.33
CA VAL A 348 14.63 -3.46 15.94
C VAL A 348 14.40 -3.66 17.44
N ASN A 349 15.04 -2.84 18.27
CA ASN A 349 14.91 -2.84 19.73
C ASN A 349 15.10 -4.23 20.38
N ASP A 350 16.11 -4.98 19.94
CA ASP A 350 16.41 -6.33 20.45
C ASP A 350 15.25 -7.34 20.36
N GLY A 351 14.37 -7.17 19.36
CA GLY A 351 13.31 -8.13 19.07
C GLY A 351 13.84 -9.56 18.88
N ALA A 352 13.09 -10.55 19.38
CA ALA A 352 13.46 -11.97 19.27
C ALA A 352 13.44 -12.50 17.82
N THR A 353 12.78 -11.79 16.91
CA THR A 353 12.75 -12.08 15.47
C THR A 353 13.14 -10.82 14.70
N PRO A 354 13.84 -10.97 13.56
CA PRO A 354 14.21 -9.82 12.76
C PRO A 354 12.97 -9.17 12.15
N ALA A 355 12.93 -7.84 12.16
CA ALA A 355 11.86 -7.05 11.55
C ALA A 355 11.91 -7.08 10.01
N ILE A 356 13.11 -7.28 9.46
CA ILE A 356 13.38 -7.54 8.04
C ILE A 356 14.32 -8.73 8.00
N ALA A 357 13.94 -9.81 7.31
CA ALA A 357 14.77 -11.00 7.19
C ALA A 357 15.30 -11.15 5.76
N ASN A 358 16.52 -11.67 5.62
CA ASN A 358 17.14 -12.01 4.34
C ASN A 358 17.11 -10.86 3.31
N LEU A 359 17.35 -9.62 3.74
CA LEU A 359 17.53 -8.50 2.81
C LEU A 359 18.85 -8.72 2.07
N ALA A 360 18.81 -8.93 0.76
CA ALA A 360 20.02 -9.18 -0.01
C ALA A 360 20.64 -7.87 -0.51
N PHE A 361 21.95 -7.85 -0.76
CA PHE A 361 22.53 -6.77 -1.56
C PHE A 361 22.12 -6.96 -3.04
N PRO A 362 21.71 -5.91 -3.77
CA PRO A 362 21.64 -4.49 -3.39
C PRO A 362 20.20 -3.98 -3.17
N GLU A 363 19.37 -4.75 -2.46
CA GLU A 363 17.94 -4.51 -2.30
C GLU A 363 17.61 -3.39 -1.30
N ALA A 364 16.39 -2.89 -1.40
CA ALA A 364 15.79 -1.95 -0.47
C ALA A 364 14.36 -2.39 -0.13
N THR A 365 13.91 -2.09 1.08
CA THR A 365 12.52 -2.33 1.47
C THR A 365 11.60 -1.19 1.02
N GLY A 366 10.29 -1.45 1.00
CA GLY A 366 9.29 -0.38 1.09
C GLY A 366 9.36 0.37 2.43
N TYR A 367 8.64 1.49 2.54
CA TYR A 367 8.50 2.20 3.80
C TYR A 367 7.61 1.45 4.79
N VAL A 368 7.99 1.51 6.05
CA VAL A 368 7.20 1.06 7.19
C VAL A 368 7.00 2.26 8.12
N ASN A 369 5.75 2.57 8.44
CA ASN A 369 5.45 3.58 9.44
C ASN A 369 5.71 3.04 10.86
N LEU A 370 6.52 3.76 11.63
CA LEU A 370 6.81 3.50 13.04
C LEU A 370 6.36 4.70 13.88
N PRO A 371 5.89 4.51 15.13
CA PRO A 371 5.69 5.63 16.04
C PRO A 371 6.95 6.51 16.18
N ALA A 372 6.79 7.80 16.40
CA ALA A 372 7.94 8.69 16.60
C ALA A 372 8.65 8.36 17.93
N ALA A 373 9.85 7.82 17.84
CA ALA A 373 10.71 7.48 18.97
C ALA A 373 12.15 7.24 18.50
N THR A 374 13.06 6.98 19.43
CA THR A 374 14.38 6.44 19.10
C THR A 374 14.31 4.92 19.04
N TYR A 375 14.75 4.36 17.92
CA TYR A 375 14.81 2.92 17.70
C TYR A 375 16.26 2.46 17.55
N ASN A 376 16.59 1.37 18.22
CA ASN A 376 17.86 0.69 18.02
C ASN A 376 17.74 -0.29 16.85
N PHE A 377 18.52 -0.10 15.79
CA PHE A 377 18.59 -0.98 14.63
C PHE A 377 19.87 -1.82 14.71
N LYS A 378 19.69 -3.14 14.69
CA LYS A 378 20.79 -4.12 14.65
C LYS A 378 20.78 -4.88 13.35
N VAL A 379 21.96 -5.09 12.76
CA VAL A 379 22.12 -5.86 11.52
C VAL A 379 23.02 -7.06 11.78
N THR A 380 22.56 -8.24 11.38
CA THR A 380 23.29 -9.52 11.47
C THR A 380 23.21 -10.26 10.12
N PRO A 381 24.09 -11.24 9.84
CA PRO A 381 23.90 -12.11 8.68
C PRO A 381 22.58 -12.89 8.78
N ASN A 382 21.96 -13.18 7.64
CA ASN A 382 20.68 -13.89 7.57
C ASN A 382 20.68 -15.18 8.42
N ALA A 383 19.61 -15.36 9.20
CA ALA A 383 19.37 -16.48 10.10
C ALA A 383 20.43 -16.66 11.22
N LEU A 384 21.28 -15.65 11.44
CA LEU A 384 22.25 -15.61 12.53
C LEU A 384 22.00 -14.41 13.44
N THR A 385 22.35 -14.55 14.71
CA THR A 385 22.29 -13.46 15.71
C THR A 385 23.65 -12.80 15.95
N THR A 386 24.74 -13.37 15.41
CA THR A 386 26.10 -12.83 15.52
C THR A 386 26.91 -13.12 14.25
N PRO A 387 27.91 -12.27 13.91
CA PRO A 387 28.22 -10.99 14.57
C PRO A 387 27.17 -9.92 14.28
N VAL A 388 26.95 -9.02 15.24
CA VAL A 388 26.18 -7.78 15.02
C VAL A 388 27.13 -6.79 14.36
N VAL A 389 26.83 -6.40 13.12
CA VAL A 389 27.73 -5.56 12.30
C VAL A 389 27.30 -4.09 12.27
N ILE A 390 26.01 -3.81 12.52
CA ILE A 390 25.50 -2.47 12.84
C ILE A 390 24.72 -2.59 14.14
N ASP A 391 24.92 -1.62 15.04
CA ASP A 391 24.14 -1.40 16.26
C ASP A 391 24.01 0.11 16.45
N ALA A 392 22.85 0.68 16.11
CA ALA A 392 22.69 2.13 16.05
C ALA A 392 21.31 2.60 16.52
N ASP A 393 21.33 3.60 17.40
CA ASP A 393 20.14 4.32 17.84
C ASP A 393 19.79 5.42 16.84
N VAL A 394 18.62 5.31 16.23
CA VAL A 394 18.12 6.23 15.22
C VAL A 394 16.88 6.97 15.77
N PRO A 395 16.97 8.29 16.00
CA PRO A 395 15.81 9.09 16.38
C PRO A 395 14.90 9.34 15.18
N LEU A 396 13.64 8.95 15.28
CA LEU A 396 12.63 9.14 14.25
C LEU A 396 11.64 10.23 14.68
N ALA A 397 11.53 11.29 13.88
CA ALA A 397 10.64 12.42 14.15
C ALA A 397 9.24 12.21 13.56
N ASN A 398 8.21 12.68 14.27
CA ASN A 398 6.82 12.58 13.81
C ASN A 398 6.58 13.36 12.50
N GLY A 399 5.90 12.73 11.55
CA GLY A 399 5.64 13.26 10.20
C GLY A 399 6.83 13.18 9.24
N SER A 400 7.93 12.50 9.61
CA SER A 400 9.16 12.44 8.79
C SER A 400 9.39 11.06 8.18
N ALA A 401 9.92 11.04 6.95
CA ALA A 401 10.32 9.81 6.27
C ALA A 401 11.85 9.66 6.25
N TYR A 402 12.34 8.42 6.34
CA TYR A 402 13.75 8.09 6.44
C TYR A 402 14.16 6.89 5.58
N SER A 403 15.34 7.00 4.98
CA SER A 403 16.07 5.91 4.33
C SER A 403 17.31 5.59 5.14
N ILE A 404 17.40 4.38 5.69
CA ILE A 404 18.56 3.91 6.47
C ILE A 404 19.37 2.95 5.59
N LEU A 405 20.55 3.38 5.16
CA LEU A 405 21.41 2.60 4.27
C LEU A 405 22.51 1.92 5.08
N ALA A 406 22.73 0.63 4.88
CA ALA A 406 23.96 -0.03 5.30
C ALA A 406 25.05 0.23 4.24
N VAL A 407 26.02 1.08 4.57
CA VAL A 407 27.12 1.50 3.67
C VAL A 407 28.47 1.11 4.25
N GLY A 408 29.52 1.12 3.42
CA GLY A 408 30.85 0.64 3.82
C GLY A 408 31.13 -0.77 3.28
N THR A 409 32.31 -1.31 3.57
CA THR A 409 32.61 -2.74 3.39
C THR A 409 32.17 -3.53 4.61
N LEU A 410 32.06 -4.85 4.53
CA LEU A 410 31.66 -5.69 5.68
C LEU A 410 32.54 -5.44 6.93
N ALA A 411 33.80 -5.06 6.75
CA ALA A 411 34.72 -4.75 7.85
C ALA A 411 34.48 -3.39 8.52
N THR A 412 33.89 -2.41 7.82
CA THR A 412 33.63 -1.06 8.33
C THR A 412 32.20 -0.61 8.03
N ILE A 413 31.27 -1.56 8.02
CA ILE A 413 29.87 -1.32 7.68
C ILE A 413 29.24 -0.41 8.75
N GLU A 414 28.48 0.58 8.31
CA GLU A 414 27.85 1.57 9.18
C GLU A 414 26.51 2.03 8.59
N PRO A 415 25.58 2.52 9.43
CA PRO A 415 24.33 3.08 8.92
C PRO A 415 24.53 4.53 8.46
N LEU A 416 24.01 4.84 7.27
CA LEU A 416 23.79 6.19 6.77
C LEU A 416 22.30 6.50 6.78
N VAL A 417 21.87 7.36 7.71
CA VAL A 417 20.47 7.76 7.86
C VAL A 417 20.22 9.03 7.06
N LEU A 418 19.26 8.97 6.13
CA LEU A 418 18.85 10.09 5.29
C LEU A 418 17.39 10.44 5.59
N THR A 419 17.08 11.73 5.71
CA THR A 419 15.69 12.21 5.74
C THR A 419 15.19 12.38 4.32
N ASP A 420 13.99 11.87 4.06
CA ASP A 420 13.36 11.85 2.76
C ASP A 420 12.37 13.02 2.60
N ASN A 421 12.27 13.54 1.38
CA ASN A 421 11.33 14.58 1.02
C ASN A 421 10.50 14.07 -0.16
N ASN A 422 9.46 13.32 0.18
CA ASN A 422 8.58 12.62 -0.75
C ASN A 422 7.47 13.53 -1.32
N ARG A 423 7.53 14.84 -1.03
CA ARG A 423 6.64 15.83 -1.62
C ARG A 423 6.82 15.86 -3.13
N SER A 424 5.76 15.54 -3.86
CA SER A 424 5.65 15.69 -5.30
C SER A 424 5.44 17.17 -5.69
N VAL A 425 6.08 17.59 -6.79
CA VAL A 425 5.92 18.93 -7.37
C VAL A 425 5.54 18.78 -8.83
N ALA A 426 4.34 19.21 -9.22
CA ALA A 426 3.73 18.87 -10.51
C ALA A 426 4.44 19.46 -11.74
N THR A 427 5.42 20.36 -11.54
CA THR A 427 6.13 21.07 -12.62
C THR A 427 7.58 20.59 -12.83
N GLU A 428 8.06 19.66 -12.00
CA GLU A 428 9.45 19.20 -12.03
C GLU A 428 9.61 17.78 -11.49
N ALA A 429 10.70 17.14 -11.85
CA ALA A 429 11.19 15.94 -11.18
C ALA A 429 12.14 16.34 -10.04
N LYS A 430 11.98 15.73 -8.87
CA LYS A 430 12.92 15.91 -7.75
C LYS A 430 13.87 14.73 -7.67
N VAL A 431 15.16 15.00 -7.83
CA VAL A 431 16.20 13.96 -7.84
C VAL A 431 17.17 14.16 -6.69
N ARG A 432 17.47 13.10 -5.95
CA ARG A 432 18.52 13.05 -4.94
C ARG A 432 19.55 12.00 -5.32
N LEU A 433 20.82 12.38 -5.29
CA LEU A 433 21.94 11.48 -5.54
C LEU A 433 22.75 11.30 -4.26
N VAL A 434 23.09 10.05 -3.95
CA VAL A 434 23.82 9.66 -2.74
C VAL A 434 25.08 8.91 -3.13
N HIS A 435 26.22 9.28 -2.58
CA HIS A 435 27.47 8.56 -2.78
C HIS A 435 27.65 7.47 -1.73
N GLY A 436 27.30 6.23 -2.06
CA GLY A 436 27.45 5.05 -1.19
C GLY A 436 28.61 4.10 -1.54
N SER A 437 29.37 4.36 -2.60
CA SER A 437 30.53 3.54 -2.98
C SER A 437 31.77 3.84 -2.12
N THR A 438 32.47 2.80 -1.64
CA THR A 438 33.77 2.93 -0.96
C THR A 438 34.96 2.82 -1.90
N LEU A 439 34.78 2.19 -3.07
CA LEU A 439 35.81 2.04 -4.09
C LEU A 439 35.99 3.30 -4.95
N ALA A 440 34.93 4.08 -5.13
CA ALA A 440 35.04 5.38 -5.76
C ALA A 440 35.69 6.38 -4.79
N SER A 441 36.73 7.08 -5.29
CA SER A 441 37.17 8.34 -4.67
C SER A 441 36.06 9.38 -4.77
N ASN A 442 36.26 10.60 -4.24
CA ASN A 442 35.32 11.69 -4.49
C ASN A 442 34.94 11.77 -5.97
N VAL A 443 33.66 12.04 -6.23
CA VAL A 443 33.10 11.99 -7.58
C VAL A 443 32.56 13.33 -8.06
N ASP A 444 32.63 13.50 -9.36
CA ASP A 444 31.87 14.49 -10.12
C ASP A 444 30.67 13.80 -10.76
N ILE A 445 29.50 14.45 -10.68
CA ILE A 445 28.24 13.95 -11.23
C ILE A 445 27.82 14.85 -12.38
N TYR A 446 27.62 14.26 -13.54
CA TYR A 446 27.09 14.88 -14.74
C TYR A 446 25.66 14.41 -14.95
N VAL A 447 24.78 15.37 -15.23
CA VAL A 447 23.41 15.09 -15.68
C VAL A 447 23.30 15.70 -17.07
N VAL A 448 23.24 14.87 -18.09
CA VAL A 448 23.21 15.29 -19.50
C VAL A 448 22.04 14.64 -20.21
N ALA A 449 21.60 15.22 -21.33
CA ALA A 449 20.56 14.60 -22.15
C ALA A 449 20.99 13.17 -22.56
N ALA A 450 20.04 12.25 -22.66
CA ALA A 450 20.34 10.87 -23.02
C ALA A 450 21.18 10.77 -24.31
N GLY A 451 22.27 10.00 -24.26
CA GLY A 451 23.22 9.82 -25.35
C GLY A 451 24.26 10.93 -25.50
N ALA A 452 24.18 12.03 -24.74
CA ALA A 452 25.19 13.09 -24.78
C ALA A 452 26.46 12.68 -24.02
N GLY A 453 27.63 13.06 -24.54
CA GLY A 453 28.93 12.84 -23.88
C GLY A 453 29.32 14.00 -22.94
N ILE A 454 30.26 13.74 -22.03
CA ILE A 454 30.66 14.70 -20.98
C ILE A 454 31.97 15.47 -21.26
N ALA A 455 32.56 15.30 -22.44
CA ALA A 455 33.89 15.85 -22.77
C ALA A 455 34.00 17.37 -22.56
N ASN A 456 32.94 18.11 -22.91
CA ASN A 456 32.85 19.56 -22.77
C ASN A 456 31.83 20.01 -21.71
N ALA A 457 31.21 19.07 -21.00
CA ALA A 457 30.23 19.38 -19.96
C ALA A 457 30.95 19.76 -18.66
N SER A 458 30.38 20.67 -17.88
CA SER A 458 30.74 20.82 -16.47
C SER A 458 29.90 19.87 -15.61
N PRO A 459 30.44 19.33 -14.51
CA PRO A 459 29.62 18.52 -13.62
C PRO A 459 28.52 19.35 -12.98
N ALA A 460 27.34 18.76 -12.83
CA ALA A 460 26.22 19.35 -12.09
C ALA A 460 26.55 19.43 -10.59
N PHE A 461 27.26 18.42 -10.08
CA PHE A 461 27.76 18.37 -8.71
C PHE A 461 29.22 17.94 -8.73
N SER A 462 30.09 18.68 -8.07
CA SER A 462 31.53 18.40 -8.08
C SER A 462 32.05 18.03 -6.70
N ASN A 463 33.05 17.15 -6.67
CA ASN A 463 33.78 16.76 -5.48
C ASN A 463 32.88 16.24 -4.34
N ILE A 464 31.94 15.37 -4.69
CA ILE A 464 31.05 14.72 -3.72
C ILE A 464 31.82 13.59 -3.02
N PRO A 465 32.01 13.63 -1.69
CA PRO A 465 32.69 12.56 -0.96
C PRO A 465 31.75 11.40 -0.62
N PHE A 466 32.32 10.26 -0.22
CA PHE A 466 31.57 9.12 0.32
C PHE A 466 30.64 9.56 1.48
N LYS A 467 29.41 9.02 1.49
CA LYS A 467 28.27 9.36 2.36
C LYS A 467 27.65 10.75 2.17
N ALA A 468 28.19 11.59 1.29
CA ALA A 468 27.52 12.83 0.93
C ALA A 468 26.37 12.59 -0.05
N GLN A 469 25.45 13.54 -0.09
CA GLN A 469 24.29 13.56 -0.98
C GLN A 469 24.03 14.97 -1.50
N THR A 470 23.33 15.08 -2.61
CA THR A 470 23.06 16.36 -3.29
C THR A 470 21.93 17.18 -2.67
N GLY A 471 21.15 16.59 -1.74
CA GLY A 471 19.79 17.04 -1.49
C GLY A 471 18.88 16.73 -2.70
N TYR A 472 17.60 17.11 -2.58
CA TYR A 472 16.69 17.04 -3.72
C TYR A 472 16.89 18.25 -4.63
N VAL A 473 17.23 18.01 -5.88
CA VAL A 473 17.36 19.01 -6.93
C VAL A 473 16.27 18.86 -7.96
N SER A 474 15.87 19.98 -8.54
CA SER A 474 14.79 20.04 -9.52
C SER A 474 15.33 19.88 -10.93
N LEU A 475 14.77 18.94 -11.70
CA LEU A 475 15.09 18.70 -13.10
C LEU A 475 13.81 18.68 -13.93
N ALA A 476 13.91 19.11 -15.19
CA ALA A 476 12.79 19.01 -16.12
C ALA A 476 12.52 17.53 -16.44
N ALA A 477 11.25 17.17 -16.67
CA ALA A 477 10.92 15.87 -17.21
C ALA A 477 11.65 15.59 -18.53
N GLY A 478 12.08 14.35 -18.74
CA GLY A 478 12.82 13.91 -19.92
C GLY A 478 13.79 12.76 -19.64
N GLU A 479 14.48 12.35 -20.69
CA GLU A 479 15.48 11.27 -20.66
C GLU A 479 16.89 11.84 -20.45
N TYR A 480 17.59 11.32 -19.44
CA TYR A 480 18.93 11.76 -19.05
C TYR A 480 19.90 10.59 -18.95
N ASP A 481 21.17 10.87 -19.21
CA ASP A 481 22.28 10.04 -18.75
C ASP A 481 22.88 10.69 -17.49
N VAL A 482 22.81 9.99 -16.36
CA VAL A 482 23.56 10.36 -15.15
C VAL A 482 24.91 9.64 -15.21
N ILE A 483 25.97 10.43 -15.37
CA ILE A 483 27.34 9.93 -15.52
C ILE A 483 28.16 10.38 -14.32
N ILE A 484 28.81 9.44 -13.64
CA ILE A 484 29.64 9.69 -12.47
C ILE A 484 31.08 9.39 -12.83
N THR A 485 31.98 10.31 -12.51
CA THR A 485 33.43 10.16 -12.75
C THR A 485 34.21 10.46 -11.46
N PRO A 486 35.45 9.98 -11.31
CA PRO A 486 36.36 10.52 -10.29
C PRO A 486 36.51 12.04 -10.44
N THR A 487 36.60 12.77 -9.34
CA THR A 487 36.71 14.24 -9.32
C THR A 487 37.81 14.75 -10.25
N GLY A 488 37.48 15.73 -11.09
CA GLY A 488 38.40 16.38 -12.02
C GLY A 488 38.75 15.54 -13.25
N THR A 489 38.15 14.36 -13.42
CA THR A 489 38.36 13.48 -14.57
C THR A 489 37.11 13.43 -15.48
N LYS A 490 37.25 12.76 -16.63
CA LYS A 490 36.15 12.47 -17.57
C LYS A 490 35.97 10.96 -17.80
N THR A 491 36.59 10.15 -16.96
CA THR A 491 36.51 8.69 -17.06
C THR A 491 35.24 8.23 -16.39
N GLU A 492 34.31 7.69 -17.17
CA GLU A 492 33.02 7.18 -16.68
C GLU A 492 33.26 6.01 -15.71
N ALA A 493 32.81 6.17 -14.47
CA ALA A 493 32.82 5.13 -13.45
C ALA A 493 31.45 4.46 -13.33
N ILE A 494 30.38 5.26 -13.44
CA ILE A 494 28.99 4.81 -13.53
C ILE A 494 28.31 5.60 -14.64
N LYS A 495 27.48 4.93 -15.44
CA LYS A 495 26.53 5.56 -16.36
C LYS A 495 25.17 4.92 -16.16
N ALA A 496 24.16 5.72 -15.81
CA ALA A 496 22.80 5.27 -15.59
C ALA A 496 21.84 6.10 -16.44
N PRO A 497 21.11 5.49 -17.40
CA PRO A 497 20.01 6.16 -18.07
C PRO A 497 18.86 6.32 -17.08
N VAL A 498 18.24 7.49 -17.07
CA VAL A 498 17.16 7.84 -16.16
C VAL A 498 16.06 8.59 -16.92
N ALA A 499 14.85 8.04 -16.89
CA ALA A 499 13.63 8.70 -17.33
C ALA A 499 13.04 9.46 -16.14
N LEU A 500 12.82 10.76 -16.31
CA LEU A 500 12.23 11.62 -15.29
C LEU A 500 10.88 12.15 -15.74
N GLU A 501 9.89 12.04 -14.87
CA GLU A 501 8.56 12.63 -15.05
C GLU A 501 8.31 13.76 -14.05
N ASN A 502 7.52 14.76 -14.46
CA ASN A 502 7.07 15.83 -13.57
C ASN A 502 6.22 15.25 -12.44
N GLY A 503 6.40 15.74 -11.22
CA GLY A 503 5.80 15.17 -10.02
C GLY A 503 6.55 13.96 -9.45
N GLY A 504 7.48 13.37 -10.19
CA GLY A 504 8.26 12.24 -9.71
C GLY A 504 9.31 12.64 -8.67
N VAL A 505 9.50 11.77 -7.68
CA VAL A 505 10.58 11.86 -6.69
C VAL A 505 11.49 10.65 -6.89
N TYR A 506 12.78 10.90 -7.00
CA TYR A 506 13.77 9.91 -7.41
C TYR A 506 14.97 9.98 -6.47
N THR A 507 15.40 8.83 -5.95
CA THR A 507 16.68 8.73 -5.25
C THR A 507 17.55 7.67 -5.93
N ALA A 508 18.80 8.02 -6.25
CA ALA A 508 19.80 7.07 -6.73
C ALA A 508 21.02 7.06 -5.81
N ILE A 509 21.44 5.86 -5.42
CA ILE A 509 22.60 5.65 -4.54
C ILE A 509 23.69 4.95 -5.36
N ALA A 510 24.82 5.63 -5.56
CA ALA A 510 26.00 4.99 -6.13
C ALA A 510 26.55 3.95 -5.15
N ARG A 511 26.91 2.76 -5.62
CA ARG A 511 27.38 1.65 -4.79
C ARG A 511 28.58 0.93 -5.40
N ASP A 512 29.29 0.19 -4.56
CA ASP A 512 30.32 -0.73 -5.02
C ASP A 512 29.71 -1.88 -5.84
N GLY A 513 30.54 -2.51 -6.68
CA GLY A 513 30.16 -3.73 -7.39
C GLY A 513 30.15 -4.94 -6.45
N ALA A 514 29.28 -5.91 -6.73
CA ALA A 514 29.17 -7.16 -5.97
C ALA A 514 30.55 -7.80 -5.71
N GLY A 515 30.79 -8.20 -4.46
CA GLY A 515 32.06 -8.79 -4.02
C GLY A 515 33.28 -7.87 -4.16
N LEU A 516 33.09 -6.55 -4.29
CA LEU A 516 34.12 -5.53 -4.51
C LEU A 516 34.98 -5.73 -5.77
N THR A 517 34.52 -6.57 -6.69
CA THR A 517 35.25 -6.93 -7.92
C THR A 517 34.46 -6.62 -9.18
N ALA A 518 33.13 -6.60 -9.10
CA ALA A 518 32.29 -6.14 -10.19
C ALA A 518 32.40 -4.61 -10.38
N ALA A 519 31.93 -4.13 -11.53
CA ALA A 519 31.82 -2.70 -11.78
C ALA A 519 30.89 -2.01 -10.77
N LEU A 520 31.15 -0.73 -10.51
CA LEU A 520 30.28 0.11 -9.69
C LEU A 520 28.86 0.13 -10.27
N GLY A 521 27.87 0.32 -9.39
CA GLY A 521 26.46 0.32 -9.79
C GLY A 521 25.65 1.37 -9.08
N VAL A 522 24.33 1.33 -9.30
CA VAL A 522 23.35 2.21 -8.66
C VAL A 522 22.28 1.36 -7.99
N ILE A 523 21.82 1.80 -6.81
CA ILE A 523 20.55 1.39 -6.21
C ILE A 523 19.56 2.51 -6.50
N GLY A 524 18.52 2.19 -7.27
CA GLY A 524 17.39 3.09 -7.49
C GLY A 524 16.37 2.93 -6.37
N LEU A 525 15.83 4.05 -5.91
CA LEU A 525 14.75 4.14 -4.94
C LEU A 525 13.67 5.10 -5.47
N ASP A 526 12.49 5.06 -4.85
CA ASP A 526 11.35 5.90 -5.24
C ASP A 526 10.99 5.65 -6.72
N GLY A 527 10.85 6.68 -7.56
CA GLY A 527 10.58 6.51 -9.00
C GLY A 527 11.71 5.81 -9.79
N LEU A 528 12.86 5.50 -9.17
CA LEU A 528 13.93 4.68 -9.76
C LEU A 528 13.99 3.25 -9.21
N ALA A 529 13.16 2.92 -8.21
CA ALA A 529 13.15 1.56 -7.68
C ALA A 529 12.72 0.58 -8.77
N PRO A 530 13.36 -0.59 -8.89
CA PRO A 530 12.84 -1.67 -9.72
C PRO A 530 11.39 -1.93 -9.32
N ASN A 531 10.48 -1.86 -10.28
CA ASN A 531 9.07 -2.10 -10.07
C ASN A 531 8.91 -3.61 -9.85
N LYS A 532 9.19 -4.16 -8.67
CA LYS A 532 9.17 -5.61 -8.40
C LYS A 532 7.93 -6.02 -7.62
N THR A 533 7.48 -7.25 -7.83
CA THR A 533 6.31 -7.86 -7.18
C THR A 533 6.60 -9.33 -6.87
N HIS A 534 5.86 -9.94 -5.95
CA HIS A 534 6.07 -11.33 -5.55
C HIS A 534 4.79 -12.15 -5.72
N VAL A 535 4.82 -13.22 -6.51
CA VAL A 535 3.64 -14.01 -6.84
C VAL A 535 3.82 -15.46 -6.43
N ARG A 536 2.85 -16.02 -5.72
CA ARG A 536 2.80 -17.43 -5.34
C ARG A 536 1.57 -18.07 -5.96
N VAL A 537 1.70 -19.27 -6.50
CA VAL A 537 0.61 -20.00 -7.16
C VAL A 537 0.25 -21.25 -6.37
N ILE A 538 -1.04 -21.48 -6.16
CA ILE A 538 -1.57 -22.61 -5.38
C ILE A 538 -2.53 -23.42 -6.23
N HIS A 539 -2.36 -24.74 -6.23
CA HIS A 539 -3.23 -25.65 -6.96
C HIS A 539 -4.38 -26.16 -6.08
N ALA A 540 -5.60 -25.63 -6.29
CA ALA A 540 -6.80 -25.97 -5.50
C ALA A 540 -7.87 -26.78 -6.28
N SER A 541 -7.64 -27.09 -7.56
CA SER A 541 -8.52 -27.95 -8.36
C SER A 541 -8.27 -29.44 -8.12
N ALA A 542 -9.23 -30.17 -7.54
CA ALA A 542 -9.02 -31.57 -7.16
C ALA A 542 -9.03 -32.55 -8.34
N ASP A 543 -9.72 -32.25 -9.43
CA ASP A 543 -9.86 -33.16 -10.59
C ASP A 543 -8.92 -32.85 -11.76
N ALA A 544 -8.12 -31.78 -11.66
CA ALA A 544 -7.11 -31.45 -12.66
C ALA A 544 -5.85 -32.34 -12.52
N PRO A 545 -5.15 -32.64 -13.62
CA PRO A 545 -3.85 -33.31 -13.55
C PRO A 545 -2.81 -32.42 -12.88
N LYS A 546 -1.60 -32.94 -12.65
CA LYS A 546 -0.46 -32.09 -12.28
C LYS A 546 -0.23 -31.03 -13.35
N VAL A 547 0.22 -29.85 -12.94
CA VAL A 547 0.33 -28.71 -13.87
C VAL A 547 1.72 -28.09 -13.92
N ASN A 548 2.02 -27.47 -15.05
CA ASN A 548 3.11 -26.51 -15.23
C ASN A 548 2.52 -25.09 -15.27
N LEU A 549 3.18 -24.15 -14.63
CA LEU A 549 2.86 -22.73 -14.67
C LEU A 549 3.76 -22.04 -15.69
N TRP A 550 3.17 -21.21 -16.54
CA TRP A 550 3.83 -20.39 -17.54
C TRP A 550 3.57 -18.91 -17.27
N VAL A 551 4.62 -18.11 -17.39
CA VAL A 551 4.60 -16.65 -17.29
C VAL A 551 5.22 -16.11 -18.58
N ASP A 552 4.47 -15.34 -19.36
CA ASP A 552 4.87 -14.78 -20.67
C ASP A 552 5.49 -15.81 -21.63
N GLY A 553 4.93 -17.03 -21.62
CA GLY A 553 5.39 -18.11 -22.48
C GLY A 553 6.69 -18.79 -22.03
N ALA A 554 7.15 -18.58 -20.79
CA ALA A 554 8.22 -19.35 -20.16
C ALA A 554 7.72 -20.18 -18.95
N VAL A 555 8.23 -21.40 -18.75
CA VAL A 555 7.88 -22.23 -17.59
C VAL A 555 8.44 -21.62 -16.31
N ALA A 556 7.55 -21.20 -15.40
CA ALA A 556 7.88 -20.62 -14.11
C ALA A 556 7.86 -21.66 -12.97
N ALA A 557 7.01 -22.70 -13.08
CA ALA A 557 7.00 -23.85 -12.19
C ALA A 557 6.53 -25.10 -12.93
N SER A 558 6.95 -26.29 -12.48
CA SER A 558 6.62 -27.55 -13.14
C SER A 558 6.14 -28.61 -12.16
N ASN A 559 5.27 -29.50 -12.62
CA ASN A 559 4.82 -30.69 -11.87
C ASN A 559 4.17 -30.34 -10.51
N LEU A 560 3.43 -29.22 -10.46
CA LEU A 560 2.67 -28.81 -9.29
C LEU A 560 1.42 -29.68 -9.17
N ASP A 561 1.29 -30.42 -8.06
CA ASP A 561 0.12 -31.28 -7.81
C ASP A 561 -0.95 -30.55 -6.99
N TYR A 562 -2.14 -31.13 -6.90
CA TYR A 562 -3.21 -30.64 -6.03
C TYR A 562 -2.76 -30.53 -4.57
N GLN A 563 -3.21 -29.46 -3.89
CA GLN A 563 -2.81 -29.10 -2.52
C GLN A 563 -1.32 -28.71 -2.39
N GLN A 564 -0.66 -28.34 -3.48
CA GLN A 564 0.69 -27.79 -3.47
C GLN A 564 0.71 -26.32 -3.87
N THR A 565 1.81 -25.65 -3.54
CA THR A 565 2.09 -24.24 -3.84
C THR A 565 3.48 -24.09 -4.46
N THR A 566 3.69 -23.01 -5.19
CA THR A 566 5.03 -22.52 -5.48
C THR A 566 5.62 -21.79 -4.27
N GLY A 567 6.93 -21.52 -4.28
CA GLY A 567 7.47 -20.39 -3.52
C GLY A 567 6.99 -19.05 -4.12
N PHE A 568 7.35 -17.93 -3.48
CA PHE A 568 7.17 -16.63 -4.14
C PHE A 568 8.14 -16.51 -5.32
N LEU A 569 7.58 -16.24 -6.49
CA LEU A 569 8.28 -15.88 -7.71
C LEU A 569 8.42 -14.36 -7.71
N GLU A 570 9.64 -13.84 -7.92
CA GLU A 570 9.86 -12.41 -8.08
C GLU A 570 9.64 -12.04 -9.57
N LEU A 571 8.74 -11.10 -9.81
CA LEU A 571 8.43 -10.57 -11.14
C LEU A 571 8.61 -9.04 -11.12
N ASP A 572 8.71 -8.43 -12.30
CA ASP A 572 8.44 -6.99 -12.37
C ASP A 572 6.93 -6.75 -12.12
N ALA A 573 6.55 -5.54 -11.74
CA ALA A 573 5.18 -5.12 -11.60
C ALA A 573 4.71 -4.64 -12.96
N ASP A 574 3.93 -5.49 -13.59
CA ASP A 574 3.39 -5.34 -14.93
C ASP A 574 2.19 -6.27 -15.08
N THR A 575 1.60 -6.28 -16.26
CA THR A 575 0.60 -7.28 -16.68
C THR A 575 1.30 -8.45 -17.34
N TYR A 576 1.14 -9.63 -16.74
CA TYR A 576 1.71 -10.88 -17.22
C TYR A 576 0.67 -11.75 -17.86
N ASN A 577 1.08 -12.44 -18.91
CA ASN A 577 0.30 -13.50 -19.50
C ASN A 577 0.55 -14.80 -18.74
N ILE A 578 -0.43 -15.22 -17.95
CA ILE A 578 -0.35 -16.43 -17.14
C ILE A 578 -1.10 -17.57 -17.84
N ALA A 579 -0.41 -18.68 -18.03
CA ALA A 579 -1.00 -19.91 -18.52
C ALA A 579 -0.64 -21.08 -17.61
N VAL A 580 -1.55 -22.05 -17.50
CA VAL A 580 -1.32 -23.29 -16.77
C VAL A 580 -1.54 -24.44 -17.72
N GLU A 581 -0.55 -25.31 -17.85
CA GLU A 581 -0.65 -26.53 -18.65
C GLU A 581 -0.82 -27.75 -17.76
N GLY A 582 -1.85 -28.54 -18.00
CA GLY A 582 -1.98 -29.88 -17.44
C GLY A 582 -1.02 -30.85 -18.12
N ILE A 583 -0.30 -31.63 -17.30
CA ILE A 583 0.52 -32.76 -17.72
C ILE A 583 -0.44 -33.95 -17.92
N ILE A 584 -0.73 -34.30 -19.18
CA ILE A 584 -1.66 -35.38 -19.51
C ILE A 584 -0.94 -36.54 -20.22
N THR A 585 -1.58 -37.70 -20.28
CA THR A 585 -1.00 -38.84 -21.00
C THR A 585 -0.99 -38.55 -22.51
N GLY A 586 0.20 -38.39 -23.10
CA GLY A 586 0.38 -38.06 -24.53
C GLY A 586 0.84 -36.64 -24.85
N GLY A 587 1.04 -35.78 -23.84
CA GLY A 587 1.59 -34.43 -24.00
C GLY A 587 1.12 -33.47 -22.90
N ASN A 588 1.36 -32.17 -23.09
CA ASN A 588 0.78 -31.14 -22.24
C ASN A 588 -0.44 -30.54 -22.93
N ALA A 589 -1.43 -30.11 -22.15
CA ALA A 589 -2.57 -29.36 -22.65
C ALA A 589 -2.79 -28.11 -21.78
N THR A 590 -3.06 -26.96 -22.39
CA THR A 590 -3.41 -25.75 -21.64
C THR A 590 -4.74 -25.96 -20.92
N VAL A 591 -4.70 -25.80 -19.59
CA VAL A 591 -5.81 -26.00 -18.66
C VAL A 591 -6.35 -24.65 -18.17
N ILE A 592 -5.47 -23.67 -17.92
CA ILE A 592 -5.85 -22.26 -17.70
C ILE A 592 -5.14 -21.37 -18.72
N GLY A 593 -5.88 -20.43 -19.29
CA GLY A 593 -5.32 -19.29 -19.99
C GLY A 593 -4.98 -19.50 -21.47
N PRO A 594 -4.32 -18.51 -22.09
CA PRO A 594 -3.69 -17.36 -21.42
C PRO A 594 -4.67 -16.38 -20.76
N VAL A 595 -4.37 -15.96 -19.52
CA VAL A 595 -5.11 -14.91 -18.77
C VAL A 595 -4.13 -13.80 -18.41
N ASP A 596 -4.53 -12.56 -18.66
CA ASP A 596 -3.74 -11.39 -18.26
C ASP A 596 -4.00 -11.08 -16.78
N LEU A 597 -2.94 -11.13 -15.97
CA LEU A 597 -2.97 -10.73 -14.56
C LEU A 597 -2.02 -9.54 -14.35
N THR A 598 -2.55 -8.45 -13.83
CA THR A 598 -1.77 -7.25 -13.47
C THR A 598 -1.30 -7.35 -12.03
N PHE A 599 0.00 -7.15 -11.82
CA PHE A 599 0.61 -7.12 -10.49
C PHE A 599 1.21 -5.75 -10.19
N ASP A 600 0.85 -5.20 -9.04
CA ASP A 600 1.37 -3.92 -8.58
C ASP A 600 2.74 -4.09 -7.92
N ALA A 601 3.50 -2.99 -7.92
CA ALA A 601 4.80 -2.88 -7.29
C ALA A 601 4.72 -3.16 -5.79
N ASN A 602 5.78 -3.74 -5.23
CA ASN A 602 5.94 -4.01 -3.81
C ASN A 602 4.78 -4.79 -3.16
N THR A 603 4.00 -5.52 -3.97
CA THR A 603 2.82 -6.26 -3.52
C THR A 603 3.10 -7.76 -3.59
N ARG A 604 2.57 -8.54 -2.64
CA ARG A 604 2.57 -10.00 -2.71
C ARG A 604 1.21 -10.48 -3.19
N TYR A 605 1.19 -11.48 -4.07
CA TYR A 605 -0.04 -12.08 -4.58
C TYR A 605 -0.04 -13.59 -4.38
N ASP A 606 -1.20 -14.12 -4.01
CA ASP A 606 -1.54 -15.54 -4.09
C ASP A 606 -2.50 -15.73 -5.27
N VAL A 607 -2.13 -16.56 -6.24
CA VAL A 607 -2.97 -16.95 -7.37
C VAL A 607 -3.42 -18.39 -7.14
N LEU A 608 -4.71 -18.58 -6.89
CA LEU A 608 -5.27 -19.90 -6.61
C LEU A 608 -6.00 -20.44 -7.85
N ALA A 609 -5.60 -21.61 -8.33
CA ALA A 609 -6.30 -22.32 -9.38
C ALA A 609 -7.48 -23.09 -8.79
N VAL A 610 -8.69 -22.54 -8.92
CA VAL A 610 -9.93 -23.06 -8.30
C VAL A 610 -10.86 -23.68 -9.33
N ASN A 611 -11.93 -24.34 -8.86
CA ASN A 611 -12.94 -25.03 -9.67
C ASN A 611 -12.47 -26.37 -10.29
N SER A 612 -13.29 -27.01 -11.11
CA SER A 612 -12.93 -28.23 -11.84
C SER A 612 -12.03 -27.93 -13.04
N VAL A 613 -11.25 -28.90 -13.52
CA VAL A 613 -10.37 -28.74 -14.69
C VAL A 613 -11.11 -28.23 -15.94
N ALA A 614 -12.41 -28.51 -16.07
CA ALA A 614 -13.23 -28.06 -17.18
C ALA A 614 -13.59 -26.56 -17.12
N ASN A 615 -13.59 -25.97 -15.92
CA ASN A 615 -13.96 -24.57 -15.65
C ASN A 615 -12.93 -23.87 -14.76
N ILE A 616 -11.67 -24.31 -14.82
CA ILE A 616 -10.64 -23.87 -13.91
C ILE A 616 -10.37 -22.39 -14.13
N GLU A 617 -10.23 -21.63 -13.05
CA GLU A 617 -10.04 -20.19 -13.11
C GLU A 617 -9.09 -19.72 -12.00
N PRO A 618 -8.35 -18.62 -12.24
CA PRO A 618 -7.51 -18.02 -11.20
C PRO A 618 -8.36 -17.17 -10.25
N LEU A 619 -8.20 -17.39 -8.95
CA LEU A 619 -8.61 -16.47 -7.89
C LEU A 619 -7.37 -15.73 -7.40
N LEU A 620 -7.32 -14.41 -7.63
CA LEU A 620 -6.21 -13.56 -7.23
C LEU A 620 -6.47 -12.95 -5.85
N LEU A 621 -5.55 -13.16 -4.91
CA LEU A 621 -5.58 -12.54 -3.59
C LEU A 621 -4.32 -11.69 -3.41
N SER A 622 -4.49 -10.38 -3.24
CA SER A 622 -3.39 -9.43 -2.99
C SER A 622 -2.99 -9.41 -1.50
N ASP A 623 -1.85 -8.79 -1.19
CA ASP A 623 -1.12 -8.81 0.08
C ASP A 623 -1.97 -8.86 1.37
N MET A 624 -1.45 -9.55 2.38
CA MET A 624 -2.01 -9.58 3.74
C MET A 624 -1.58 -8.36 4.58
N GLY A 625 -0.79 -7.42 4.03
CA GLY A 625 -0.28 -6.23 4.70
C GLY A 625 0.91 -6.56 5.61
N LYS A 626 1.10 -5.84 6.73
CA LYS A 626 2.10 -6.18 7.79
C LYS A 626 1.44 -6.63 9.11
N LEU A 627 2.05 -7.59 9.81
CA LEU A 627 1.69 -7.97 11.19
C LEU A 627 1.87 -6.76 12.12
N ALA A 628 0.80 -6.34 12.78
CA ALA A 628 0.78 -5.28 13.78
C ALA A 628 1.43 -5.73 15.10
N ASN A 629 1.43 -7.04 15.40
CA ASN A 629 2.01 -7.61 16.62
C ASN A 629 2.77 -8.92 16.34
N GLY A 630 4.06 -8.97 16.67
CA GLY A 630 4.92 -10.14 16.46
C GLY A 630 4.57 -11.39 17.30
N ASN A 631 3.70 -11.27 18.31
CA ASN A 631 3.17 -12.41 19.08
C ASN A 631 1.94 -13.05 18.44
N ASN A 632 1.36 -12.41 17.42
CA ASN A 632 0.20 -12.90 16.71
C ASN A 632 0.61 -13.69 15.47
N VAL A 633 -0.33 -14.45 14.96
CA VAL A 633 -0.30 -15.06 13.64
C VAL A 633 -1.40 -14.41 12.81
N ARG A 634 -1.08 -14.13 11.55
CA ARG A 634 -2.05 -13.56 10.62
C ARG A 634 -2.59 -14.66 9.74
N VAL A 635 -3.92 -14.70 9.65
CA VAL A 635 -4.64 -15.73 8.93
C VAL A 635 -5.55 -15.08 7.91
N ARG A 636 -5.44 -15.51 6.66
CA ARG A 636 -6.47 -15.33 5.64
C ARG A 636 -7.15 -16.67 5.40
N VAL A 637 -8.46 -16.66 5.30
CA VAL A 637 -9.26 -17.85 5.01
C VAL A 637 -9.89 -17.69 3.64
N ALA A 638 -9.88 -18.74 2.82
CA ALA A 638 -10.50 -18.73 1.51
C ALA A 638 -11.32 -20.00 1.29
N HIS A 639 -12.54 -19.87 0.76
CA HIS A 639 -13.35 -21.01 0.37
C HIS A 639 -13.11 -21.38 -1.09
N LEU A 640 -12.46 -22.52 -1.35
CA LEU A 640 -11.97 -22.93 -2.67
C LEU A 640 -12.64 -24.20 -3.23
N ALA A 641 -13.57 -24.79 -2.47
CA ALA A 641 -14.23 -26.05 -2.84
C ALA A 641 -15.60 -25.77 -3.50
N ALA A 642 -15.62 -25.68 -4.83
CA ALA A 642 -16.81 -25.29 -5.61
C ALA A 642 -18.06 -26.19 -5.39
N ALA A 643 -17.85 -27.46 -5.01
CA ALA A 643 -18.93 -28.42 -4.78
C ALA A 643 -19.45 -28.40 -3.33
N ALA A 644 -18.79 -27.71 -2.41
CA ALA A 644 -19.26 -27.57 -1.04
C ALA A 644 -20.26 -26.40 -0.94
N PRO A 645 -21.28 -26.50 -0.07
CA PRO A 645 -22.23 -25.42 0.17
C PRO A 645 -21.56 -24.22 0.87
N GLU A 646 -22.30 -23.12 1.03
CA GLU A 646 -21.89 -22.02 1.91
C GLU A 646 -21.57 -22.55 3.32
N VAL A 647 -20.46 -22.06 3.89
CA VAL A 647 -19.98 -22.50 5.20
C VAL A 647 -19.63 -21.32 6.10
N ARG A 648 -19.66 -21.56 7.42
CA ARG A 648 -19.12 -20.66 8.44
C ARG A 648 -17.88 -21.25 9.08
N VAL A 649 -16.88 -20.41 9.28
CA VAL A 649 -15.60 -20.82 9.90
C VAL A 649 -15.55 -20.32 11.33
N HIS A 650 -15.18 -21.23 12.22
CA HIS A 650 -15.08 -21.03 13.67
C HIS A 650 -13.68 -21.40 14.14
N VAL A 651 -13.12 -20.59 15.04
CA VAL A 651 -11.83 -20.87 15.70
C VAL A 651 -12.02 -20.87 17.20
N THR A 652 -11.55 -21.92 17.87
CA THR A 652 -11.67 -22.10 19.33
C THR A 652 -10.43 -22.70 19.96
N ALA A 653 -10.32 -22.60 21.28
CA ALA A 653 -9.39 -23.45 22.03
C ALA A 653 -9.75 -24.94 21.85
N PRO A 654 -8.77 -25.86 21.90
CA PRO A 654 -9.02 -27.28 21.78
C PRO A 654 -10.04 -27.80 22.81
N GLY A 655 -11.08 -28.50 22.33
CA GLY A 655 -12.12 -29.11 23.16
C GLY A 655 -13.21 -28.14 23.64
N ALA A 656 -13.15 -26.85 23.29
CA ALA A 656 -14.19 -25.89 23.67
C ALA A 656 -15.49 -26.10 22.89
N ALA A 657 -16.63 -25.75 23.51
CA ALA A 657 -17.93 -25.88 22.87
C ALA A 657 -18.06 -24.90 21.68
N LEU A 658 -18.83 -25.27 20.66
CA LEU A 658 -19.05 -24.41 19.50
C LEU A 658 -19.84 -23.14 19.85
N SER A 659 -20.62 -23.17 20.93
CA SER A 659 -21.28 -21.97 21.51
C SER A 659 -20.29 -20.91 21.97
N ASP A 660 -19.05 -21.32 22.27
CA ASP A 660 -17.99 -20.45 22.76
C ASP A 660 -17.11 -19.94 21.61
N ALA A 661 -17.47 -20.29 20.36
CA ALA A 661 -16.69 -19.99 19.17
C ALA A 661 -17.03 -18.62 18.58
N THR A 662 -16.00 -17.84 18.29
CA THR A 662 -16.14 -16.66 17.44
C THR A 662 -16.40 -17.09 16.00
N VAL A 663 -17.53 -16.66 15.43
CA VAL A 663 -17.82 -16.80 14.00
C VAL A 663 -16.93 -15.80 13.27
N LEU A 664 -16.05 -16.31 12.41
CA LEU A 664 -15.17 -15.47 11.61
C LEU A 664 -15.90 -14.86 10.40
N GLY A 665 -16.91 -15.56 9.88
CA GLY A 665 -17.78 -15.12 8.79
C GLY A 665 -18.55 -16.30 8.18
N SER A 666 -19.47 -16.00 7.26
CA SER A 666 -20.00 -16.94 6.27
C SER A 666 -19.22 -16.78 4.96
N PHE A 667 -19.06 -17.87 4.22
CA PHE A 667 -18.28 -17.94 3.00
C PHE A 667 -19.02 -18.74 1.94
N GLU A 668 -19.31 -18.10 0.82
CA GLU A 668 -19.61 -18.78 -0.44
C GLU A 668 -18.31 -19.16 -1.19
N PHE A 669 -18.43 -19.97 -2.24
CA PHE A 669 -17.30 -20.34 -3.08
C PHE A 669 -16.59 -19.09 -3.65
N LYS A 670 -15.26 -19.04 -3.49
CA LYS A 670 -14.33 -17.94 -3.80
C LYS A 670 -14.37 -16.75 -2.85
N GLU A 671 -15.24 -16.75 -1.84
CA GLU A 671 -15.17 -15.72 -0.81
C GLU A 671 -13.99 -15.95 0.12
N THR A 672 -13.45 -14.85 0.62
CA THR A 672 -12.30 -14.84 1.51
C THR A 672 -12.54 -13.95 2.72
N LEU A 673 -11.98 -14.33 3.86
CA LEU A 673 -11.87 -13.48 5.03
C LEU A 673 -10.41 -13.15 5.30
N GLY A 674 -10.21 -11.91 5.73
CA GLY A 674 -8.98 -11.45 6.32
C GLY A 674 -8.15 -10.62 5.35
N PRO A 675 -6.93 -10.27 5.75
CA PRO A 675 -6.18 -10.81 6.89
C PRO A 675 -6.81 -10.52 8.25
N VAL A 676 -6.81 -11.51 9.15
CA VAL A 676 -7.18 -11.37 10.57
C VAL A 676 -5.98 -11.77 11.43
N GLU A 677 -5.70 -10.99 12.47
CA GLU A 677 -4.70 -11.38 13.47
C GLU A 677 -5.34 -12.17 14.61
N VAL A 678 -4.75 -13.32 14.92
CA VAL A 678 -5.11 -14.12 16.08
C VAL A 678 -3.84 -14.34 16.94
N PRO A 679 -3.96 -14.43 18.27
CA PRO A 679 -2.82 -14.77 19.11
C PRO A 679 -2.18 -16.10 18.69
N ALA A 680 -0.88 -16.25 18.88
CA ALA A 680 -0.26 -17.56 18.70
C ALA A 680 -0.75 -18.54 19.78
N GLY A 681 -0.97 -19.79 19.40
CA GLY A 681 -1.52 -20.80 20.30
C GLY A 681 -1.97 -22.07 19.57
N THR A 682 -2.52 -23.00 20.34
CA THR A 682 -3.17 -24.19 19.79
C THR A 682 -4.66 -23.93 19.68
N TYR A 683 -5.21 -24.23 18.51
CA TYR A 683 -6.59 -23.98 18.14
C TYR A 683 -7.28 -25.24 17.60
N GLN A 684 -8.60 -25.18 17.49
CA GLN A 684 -9.43 -26.05 16.69
C GLN A 684 -10.15 -25.19 15.66
N ILE A 685 -10.03 -25.55 14.39
CA ILE A 685 -10.73 -24.91 13.27
C ILE A 685 -11.91 -25.79 12.90
N ARG A 686 -13.12 -25.23 13.04
CA ARG A 686 -14.36 -25.94 12.73
C ARG A 686 -15.12 -25.21 11.63
N VAL A 687 -15.64 -25.97 10.68
CA VAL A 687 -16.45 -25.44 9.58
C VAL A 687 -17.86 -25.99 9.73
N THR A 688 -18.84 -25.10 9.68
CA THR A 688 -20.25 -25.43 9.88
C THR A 688 -21.11 -24.99 8.71
N LEU A 689 -22.26 -25.64 8.54
CA LEU A 689 -23.32 -25.16 7.66
C LEU A 689 -24.10 -24.02 8.32
N SER A 690 -25.02 -23.40 7.57
CA SER A 690 -25.87 -22.30 8.07
C SER A 690 -26.73 -22.70 9.29
N ASP A 691 -27.03 -23.98 9.48
CA ASP A 691 -27.75 -24.52 10.65
C ASP A 691 -26.85 -24.88 11.86
N ASN A 692 -25.53 -24.60 11.77
CA ASN A 692 -24.47 -24.97 12.73
C ASN A 692 -24.07 -26.45 12.75
N THR A 693 -24.52 -27.28 11.80
CA THR A 693 -23.96 -28.63 11.65
C THR A 693 -22.48 -28.54 11.31
N VAL A 694 -21.62 -29.15 12.15
CA VAL A 694 -20.18 -29.26 11.88
C VAL A 694 -19.98 -30.23 10.73
N VAL A 695 -19.34 -29.75 9.66
CA VAL A 695 -18.99 -30.56 8.48
C VAL A 695 -17.49 -30.82 8.37
N PHE A 696 -16.68 -30.09 9.14
CA PHE A 696 -15.24 -30.31 9.28
C PHE A 696 -14.75 -29.84 10.66
N ASP A 697 -13.91 -30.62 11.30
CA ASP A 697 -13.14 -30.30 12.50
C ASP A 697 -11.67 -30.67 12.30
N SER A 698 -10.77 -29.68 12.37
CA SER A 698 -9.33 -29.92 12.19
C SER A 698 -8.68 -30.77 13.29
N GLY A 699 -9.36 -30.96 14.42
CA GLY A 699 -8.69 -31.30 15.67
C GLY A 699 -7.73 -30.17 16.09
N SER A 700 -6.79 -30.49 16.98
CA SER A 700 -5.84 -29.49 17.50
C SER A 700 -4.78 -29.12 16.46
N VAL A 701 -4.72 -27.85 16.09
CA VAL A 701 -3.71 -27.24 15.19
C VAL A 701 -2.93 -26.17 15.94
N ALA A 702 -1.59 -26.19 15.81
CA ALA A 702 -0.74 -25.14 16.36
C ALA A 702 -0.58 -24.01 15.34
N LEU A 703 -0.89 -22.78 15.75
CA LEU A 703 -0.62 -21.57 14.97
C LEU A 703 0.49 -20.78 15.67
N SER A 704 1.70 -20.78 15.10
CA SER A 704 2.88 -20.15 15.69
C SER A 704 2.94 -18.65 15.39
N SER A 705 3.52 -17.86 16.31
CA SER A 705 3.64 -16.40 16.16
C SER A 705 4.54 -16.00 14.99
N GLY A 706 4.30 -14.80 14.45
CA GLY A 706 5.10 -14.23 13.36
C GLY A 706 4.86 -14.87 11.99
N LYS A 707 3.79 -15.66 11.85
CA LYS A 707 3.44 -16.37 10.62
C LYS A 707 2.34 -15.68 9.83
N ASP A 708 2.43 -15.84 8.51
CA ASP A 708 1.48 -15.37 7.50
C ASP A 708 0.86 -16.59 6.83
N LEU A 709 -0.33 -16.97 7.30
CA LEU A 709 -0.98 -18.20 6.90
C LEU A 709 -2.18 -17.92 6.00
N LEU A 710 -2.21 -18.60 4.85
CA LEU A 710 -3.43 -18.76 4.06
C LEU A 710 -4.05 -20.12 4.36
N ILE A 711 -5.30 -20.13 4.80
CA ILE A 711 -6.08 -21.34 5.06
C ILE A 711 -7.15 -21.47 3.97
N GLY A 712 -6.94 -22.41 3.05
CA GLY A 712 -7.86 -22.67 1.94
C GLY A 712 -8.73 -23.90 2.20
N ALA A 713 -10.05 -23.78 2.10
CA ALA A 713 -10.95 -24.93 2.11
C ALA A 713 -11.06 -25.52 0.70
N VAL A 714 -10.44 -26.66 0.44
CA VAL A 714 -10.36 -27.33 -0.87
C VAL A 714 -11.19 -28.62 -0.88
N PRO A 715 -11.58 -29.17 -2.04
CA PRO A 715 -12.40 -30.40 -2.09
C PRO A 715 -11.75 -31.59 -1.35
N ASN A 716 -12.53 -32.32 -0.56
CA ASN A 716 -12.00 -33.51 0.12
C ASN A 716 -11.70 -34.62 -0.91
N VAL A 717 -10.47 -35.13 -0.91
CA VAL A 717 -10.06 -36.31 -1.68
C VAL A 717 -9.67 -37.50 -0.80
N GLY A 718 -9.81 -37.34 0.52
CA GLY A 718 -9.61 -38.39 1.52
C GLY A 718 -10.92 -39.06 1.93
N THR A 719 -10.92 -39.69 3.11
CA THR A 719 -12.08 -40.43 3.62
C THR A 719 -13.07 -39.52 4.37
N GLY A 720 -14.15 -40.12 4.86
CA GLY A 720 -15.15 -39.44 5.66
C GLY A 720 -16.20 -38.70 4.83
N SER A 721 -17.17 -38.11 5.53
CA SER A 721 -18.28 -37.38 4.92
C SER A 721 -18.03 -35.87 4.75
N SER A 722 -16.90 -35.36 5.24
CA SER A 722 -16.56 -33.94 5.07
C SER A 722 -16.44 -33.63 3.57
N PRO A 723 -17.10 -32.56 3.08
CA PRO A 723 -16.98 -32.14 1.69
C PRO A 723 -15.64 -31.44 1.39
N ILE A 724 -14.89 -31.05 2.43
CA ILE A 724 -13.66 -30.26 2.32
C ILE A 724 -12.48 -30.85 3.10
N GLN A 725 -11.28 -30.47 2.70
CA GLN A 725 -10.06 -30.47 3.51
C GLN A 725 -9.57 -29.02 3.63
N LEU A 726 -8.73 -28.71 4.62
CA LEU A 726 -8.07 -27.40 4.70
C LEU A 726 -6.61 -27.54 4.29
N ILE A 727 -6.13 -26.64 3.43
CA ILE A 727 -4.70 -26.42 3.23
C ILE A 727 -4.27 -25.22 4.07
N VAL A 728 -3.14 -25.33 4.76
CA VAL A 728 -2.50 -24.23 5.48
C VAL A 728 -1.17 -23.93 4.78
N VAL A 729 -1.10 -22.78 4.13
CA VAL A 729 0.05 -22.36 3.33
C VAL A 729 0.91 -21.38 4.13
N ASP A 730 2.18 -21.73 4.36
CA ASP A 730 3.22 -20.92 5.01
C ASP A 730 4.45 -20.84 4.09
N GLY A 731 4.65 -19.70 3.43
CA GLY A 731 5.67 -19.57 2.39
C GLY A 731 5.49 -20.61 1.29
N SER A 732 6.47 -21.50 1.10
CA SER A 732 6.41 -22.63 0.15
C SER A 732 5.86 -23.93 0.76
N ASN A 733 5.57 -23.95 2.06
CA ASN A 733 5.10 -25.15 2.76
C ASN A 733 3.57 -25.21 2.76
N VAL A 734 3.02 -26.39 2.51
CA VAL A 734 1.57 -26.64 2.65
C VAL A 734 1.35 -27.79 3.62
N ALA A 735 0.54 -27.55 4.64
CA ALA A 735 0.01 -28.59 5.51
C ALA A 735 -1.45 -28.88 5.15
N VAL A 736 -1.80 -30.15 4.96
CA VAL A 736 -3.18 -30.56 4.70
C VAL A 736 -3.81 -31.03 6.01
N LEU A 737 -4.89 -30.39 6.42
CA LEU A 737 -5.71 -30.78 7.56
C LEU A 737 -6.95 -31.51 7.05
N SER A 738 -7.15 -32.72 7.55
CA SER A 738 -8.35 -33.53 7.28
C SER A 738 -9.26 -33.52 8.50
N ASP A 739 -10.54 -33.84 8.29
CA ASP A 739 -11.51 -33.88 9.38
C ASP A 739 -11.11 -34.94 10.42
N ALA A 740 -11.15 -34.59 11.70
CA ALA A 740 -10.71 -35.45 12.80
C ALA A 740 -11.57 -36.72 12.95
N ALA A 741 -12.78 -36.74 12.39
CA ALA A 741 -13.69 -37.88 12.37
C ALA A 741 -13.69 -38.64 11.02
N SER A 742 -12.75 -38.35 10.11
CA SER A 742 -12.70 -38.99 8.77
C SER A 742 -12.51 -40.51 8.83
N GLY A 743 -11.85 -41.03 9.88
CA GLY A 743 -11.47 -42.43 10.00
C GLY A 743 -10.49 -42.86 8.90
N ALA A 744 -10.38 -44.15 8.67
CA ALA A 744 -9.64 -44.78 7.59
C ALA A 744 -10.57 -45.75 6.85
N ASN A 745 -10.51 -45.78 5.52
CA ASN A 745 -11.24 -46.79 4.76
C ASN A 745 -10.32 -47.98 4.52
N ILE A 746 -10.81 -49.19 4.77
CA ILE A 746 -10.09 -50.43 4.45
C ILE A 746 -11.01 -51.40 3.72
N ARG A 747 -10.51 -52.02 2.66
CA ARG A 747 -11.15 -53.18 2.03
C ARG A 747 -10.22 -54.38 2.09
N VAL A 748 -10.79 -55.58 2.09
CA VAL A 748 -10.02 -56.83 2.14
C VAL A 748 -10.20 -57.62 0.85
N VAL A 749 -9.10 -58.16 0.33
CA VAL A 749 -9.06 -58.98 -0.89
C VAL A 749 -8.55 -60.37 -0.55
N HIS A 750 -9.32 -61.40 -0.89
CA HIS A 750 -8.87 -62.78 -0.77
C HIS A 750 -8.13 -63.21 -2.04
N ALA A 751 -6.80 -63.17 -2.03
CA ALA A 751 -5.97 -63.49 -3.20
C ALA A 751 -5.22 -64.84 -3.09
N SER A 752 -5.34 -65.58 -1.99
CA SER A 752 -4.80 -66.94 -1.82
C SER A 752 -5.70 -68.00 -2.47
N ALA A 753 -5.20 -68.76 -3.44
CA ALA A 753 -6.02 -69.59 -4.33
C ALA A 753 -6.32 -71.02 -3.84
N ASP A 754 -5.61 -71.49 -2.80
CA ASP A 754 -5.78 -72.79 -2.15
C ASP A 754 -6.35 -72.71 -0.73
N ALA A 755 -6.56 -71.50 -0.21
CA ALA A 755 -7.25 -71.28 1.05
C ALA A 755 -8.79 -71.39 0.89
N PRO A 756 -9.50 -71.98 1.87
CA PRO A 756 -10.97 -72.02 1.87
C PRO A 756 -11.56 -70.63 2.09
N ALA A 757 -12.89 -70.49 2.06
CA ALA A 757 -13.53 -69.27 2.53
C ALA A 757 -13.10 -68.94 3.97
N VAL A 758 -12.84 -67.66 4.23
CA VAL A 758 -12.28 -67.17 5.49
C VAL A 758 -13.19 -66.18 6.18
N ASP A 759 -13.09 -66.15 7.50
CA ASP A 759 -13.58 -65.10 8.36
C ASP A 759 -12.39 -64.23 8.81
N ILE A 760 -12.58 -62.91 8.82
CA ILE A 760 -11.58 -61.93 9.26
C ILE A 760 -12.05 -61.33 10.58
N LEU A 761 -11.31 -61.59 11.64
CA LEU A 761 -11.54 -61.08 13.00
C LEU A 761 -10.71 -59.81 13.20
N ALA A 762 -11.28 -58.78 13.80
CA ALA A 762 -10.58 -57.57 14.20
C ALA A 762 -10.49 -57.50 15.73
N ASN A 763 -9.29 -57.29 16.27
CA ASN A 763 -8.99 -57.16 17.70
C ASN A 763 -9.62 -58.26 18.58
N ASP A 764 -9.54 -59.52 18.13
CA ASP A 764 -10.10 -60.68 18.84
C ASP A 764 -11.62 -60.60 19.11
N GLY A 765 -12.36 -59.87 18.28
CA GLY A 765 -13.82 -59.80 18.36
C GLY A 765 -14.49 -61.18 18.27
N ALA A 766 -15.55 -61.39 19.05
CA ALA A 766 -16.32 -62.65 19.04
C ALA A 766 -17.12 -62.89 17.75
N THR A 767 -17.31 -61.83 16.95
CA THR A 767 -17.95 -61.86 15.63
C THR A 767 -16.95 -61.41 14.58
N PRO A 768 -16.86 -62.08 13.43
CA PRO A 768 -15.97 -61.64 12.35
C PRO A 768 -16.39 -60.28 11.80
N ALA A 769 -15.40 -59.42 11.53
CA ALA A 769 -15.58 -58.14 10.86
C ALA A 769 -15.95 -58.32 9.39
N VAL A 770 -15.43 -59.39 8.76
CA VAL A 770 -15.84 -59.87 7.44
C VAL A 770 -16.05 -61.37 7.54
N ALA A 771 -17.24 -61.85 7.17
CA ALA A 771 -17.60 -63.26 7.25
C ALA A 771 -17.66 -63.88 5.84
N ASN A 772 -17.22 -65.13 5.73
CA ASN A 772 -17.36 -65.96 4.53
C ASN A 772 -16.83 -65.30 3.26
N LEU A 773 -15.66 -64.64 3.36
CA LEU A 773 -14.97 -64.11 2.18
C LEU A 773 -14.32 -65.28 1.45
N ALA A 774 -14.83 -65.63 0.27
CA ALA A 774 -14.27 -66.69 -0.57
C ALA A 774 -13.26 -66.13 -1.56
N PHE A 775 -12.23 -66.90 -1.92
CA PHE A 775 -11.40 -66.58 -3.09
C PHE A 775 -12.23 -66.60 -4.39
N PRO A 776 -12.02 -65.67 -5.35
CA PRO A 776 -11.13 -64.50 -5.33
C PRO A 776 -11.86 -63.19 -5.00
N LEU A 777 -12.86 -63.22 -4.11
CA LEU A 777 -13.71 -62.09 -3.80
C LEU A 777 -13.01 -61.07 -2.88
N PHE A 778 -13.59 -59.87 -2.84
CA PHE A 778 -13.16 -58.76 -2.02
C PHE A 778 -14.37 -58.04 -1.41
N THR A 779 -14.14 -57.19 -0.42
CA THR A 779 -15.18 -56.38 0.22
C THR A 779 -15.25 -54.97 -0.38
N ASP A 780 -16.38 -54.29 -0.20
CA ASP A 780 -16.40 -52.83 -0.26
C ASP A 780 -15.50 -52.23 0.83
N TYR A 781 -15.21 -50.93 0.73
CA TYR A 781 -14.49 -50.21 1.78
C TYR A 781 -15.34 -50.13 3.06
N LEU A 782 -14.72 -50.50 4.17
CA LEU A 782 -15.22 -50.31 5.51
C LEU A 782 -14.50 -49.11 6.14
N ASN A 783 -15.25 -48.12 6.61
CA ASN A 783 -14.68 -47.01 7.37
C ASN A 783 -14.50 -47.41 8.84
N LEU A 784 -13.27 -47.33 9.34
CA LEU A 784 -12.89 -47.62 10.72
C LEU A 784 -12.23 -46.38 11.34
N PRO A 785 -12.38 -46.13 12.66
CA PRO A 785 -11.58 -45.12 13.34
C PRO A 785 -10.08 -45.32 13.12
N ALA A 786 -9.31 -44.22 13.04
CA ALA A 786 -7.86 -44.31 12.89
C ALA A 786 -7.21 -44.92 14.15
N ALA A 787 -6.66 -46.12 14.01
CA ALA A 787 -5.98 -46.87 15.07
C ALA A 787 -5.17 -48.03 14.47
N THR A 788 -4.40 -48.73 15.31
CA THR A 788 -3.84 -50.03 14.94
C THR A 788 -4.84 -51.13 15.25
N TYR A 789 -5.19 -51.93 14.24
CA TYR A 789 -6.08 -53.08 14.37
C TYR A 789 -5.29 -54.36 14.20
N ASN A 790 -5.47 -55.30 15.11
CA ASN A 790 -4.98 -56.67 14.94
C ASN A 790 -5.99 -57.45 14.10
N PHE A 791 -5.64 -57.79 12.86
CA PHE A 791 -6.47 -58.62 11.98
C PHE A 791 -6.01 -60.07 12.03
N LYS A 792 -6.96 -60.97 12.28
CA LYS A 792 -6.77 -62.43 12.25
C LYS A 792 -7.63 -63.05 11.18
N VAL A 793 -7.06 -63.99 10.42
CA VAL A 793 -7.77 -64.73 9.37
C VAL A 793 -7.89 -66.19 9.77
N VAL A 794 -9.11 -66.71 9.73
CA VAL A 794 -9.48 -68.08 10.14
C VAL A 794 -10.45 -68.69 9.11
N PRO A 795 -10.57 -70.02 9.00
CA PRO A 795 -11.59 -70.62 8.14
C PRO A 795 -13.01 -70.25 8.59
N THR A 796 -13.96 -70.14 7.66
CA THR A 796 -15.33 -69.71 7.96
C THR A 796 -16.01 -70.56 9.04
N GLY A 797 -16.59 -69.90 10.04
CA GLY A 797 -17.36 -70.53 11.12
C GLY A 797 -16.53 -71.14 12.24
N VAL A 798 -15.20 -71.03 12.21
CA VAL A 798 -14.29 -71.50 13.27
C VAL A 798 -13.24 -70.43 13.62
N THR A 799 -12.62 -70.53 14.79
CA THR A 799 -11.59 -69.57 15.25
C THR A 799 -10.16 -70.10 15.14
N THR A 800 -9.98 -71.35 14.72
CA THR A 800 -8.65 -71.97 14.52
C THR A 800 -8.65 -72.90 13.30
N PRO A 801 -7.50 -73.07 12.61
CA PRO A 801 -6.23 -72.36 12.85
C PRO A 801 -6.28 -70.89 12.41
N VAL A 802 -5.50 -70.03 13.07
CA VAL A 802 -5.27 -68.64 12.63
C VAL A 802 -4.12 -68.68 11.63
N VAL A 803 -4.38 -68.28 10.38
CA VAL A 803 -3.39 -68.35 9.28
C VAL A 803 -2.71 -67.02 9.00
N ILE A 804 -3.38 -65.90 9.33
CA ILE A 804 -2.77 -64.56 9.37
C ILE A 804 -3.07 -63.97 10.74
N ASN A 805 -2.07 -63.32 11.34
CA ASN A 805 -2.20 -62.50 12.55
C ASN A 805 -1.28 -61.29 12.41
N ALA A 806 -1.85 -60.12 12.09
CA ALA A 806 -1.08 -58.93 11.78
C ALA A 806 -1.68 -57.66 12.39
N ASP A 807 -0.79 -56.82 12.93
CA ASP A 807 -1.12 -55.48 13.40
C ASP A 807 -1.03 -54.51 12.23
N VAL A 808 -2.16 -53.91 11.87
CA VAL A 808 -2.32 -53.01 10.74
C VAL A 808 -2.59 -51.59 11.26
N PRO A 809 -1.63 -50.66 11.12
CA PRO A 809 -1.86 -49.26 11.47
C PRO A 809 -2.70 -48.57 10.40
N LEU A 810 -3.84 -48.02 10.79
CA LEU A 810 -4.72 -47.26 9.92
C LEU A 810 -4.68 -45.77 10.29
N ALA A 811 -4.19 -44.93 9.38
CA ALA A 811 -4.11 -43.49 9.56
C ALA A 811 -5.42 -42.78 9.17
N ASN A 812 -5.73 -41.66 9.82
CA ASN A 812 -6.91 -40.85 9.51
C ASN A 812 -6.86 -40.33 8.06
N SER A 813 -8.01 -40.20 7.42
CA SER A 813 -8.17 -39.74 6.05
C SER A 813 -7.41 -40.57 5.00
N THR A 814 -7.10 -41.84 5.31
CA THR A 814 -6.32 -42.72 4.43
C THR A 814 -7.14 -43.95 4.02
N GLU A 815 -6.95 -44.39 2.77
CA GLU A 815 -7.63 -45.55 2.20
C GLU A 815 -6.65 -46.71 2.00
N TYR A 816 -7.08 -47.94 2.28
CA TYR A 816 -6.23 -49.12 2.26
C TYR A 816 -6.88 -50.32 1.57
N THR A 817 -6.08 -51.07 0.84
CA THR A 817 -6.41 -52.41 0.36
C THR A 817 -5.52 -53.43 1.08
N LEU A 818 -6.13 -54.33 1.85
CA LEU A 818 -5.43 -55.42 2.54
C LEU A 818 -5.66 -56.74 1.80
N LEU A 819 -4.60 -57.30 1.23
CA LEU A 819 -4.68 -58.55 0.46
C LEU A 819 -4.12 -59.71 1.29
N ALA A 820 -4.80 -60.87 1.25
CA ALA A 820 -4.22 -62.14 1.70
C ALA A 820 -3.62 -62.85 0.49
N VAL A 821 -2.28 -62.92 0.41
CA VAL A 821 -1.52 -63.40 -0.77
C VAL A 821 -0.65 -64.61 -0.41
N GLY A 822 -0.30 -65.41 -1.42
CA GLY A 822 0.52 -66.63 -1.26
C GLY A 822 -0.31 -67.91 -1.09
N ALA A 823 0.38 -69.05 -1.05
CA ALA A 823 -0.23 -70.35 -0.75
C ALA A 823 -0.70 -70.41 0.71
N LEU A 824 -1.73 -71.20 1.03
CA LEU A 824 -2.27 -71.33 2.38
C LEU A 824 -1.19 -71.68 3.44
N ALA A 825 -0.16 -72.43 3.05
CA ALA A 825 0.96 -72.80 3.92
C ALA A 825 1.85 -71.61 4.34
N ASP A 826 1.96 -70.59 3.48
CA ASP A 826 2.81 -69.41 3.63
C ASP A 826 2.01 -68.13 3.35
N ILE A 827 0.73 -68.11 3.74
CA ILE A 827 -0.18 -67.00 3.44
C ILE A 827 0.20 -65.77 4.25
N GLU A 828 0.28 -64.61 3.60
CA GLU A 828 0.72 -63.37 4.21
C GLU A 828 -0.22 -62.20 3.89
N PRO A 829 -0.36 -61.23 4.81
CA PRO A 829 -1.05 -59.97 4.53
C PRO A 829 -0.14 -59.01 3.75
N LEU A 830 -0.69 -58.39 2.71
CA LEU A 830 -0.09 -57.28 1.96
C LEU A 830 -0.98 -56.05 2.10
N LEU A 831 -0.50 -55.04 2.83
CA LEU A 831 -1.21 -53.77 3.01
C LEU A 831 -0.73 -52.76 1.95
N LEU A 832 -1.66 -52.24 1.16
CA LEU A 832 -1.40 -51.18 0.19
C LEU A 832 -2.19 -49.92 0.56
N THR A 833 -1.58 -48.75 0.38
CA THR A 833 -2.27 -47.46 0.51
C THR A 833 -2.87 -47.05 -0.83
N ASP A 834 -4.13 -46.65 -0.82
CA ASP A 834 -4.89 -46.27 -2.00
C ASP A 834 -4.87 -44.76 -2.23
N ASN A 835 -4.92 -44.36 -3.49
CA ASN A 835 -5.04 -42.96 -3.91
C ASN A 835 -6.19 -42.84 -4.90
N ASN A 836 -7.40 -42.76 -4.36
CA ASN A 836 -8.64 -42.73 -5.13
C ASN A 836 -9.04 -41.31 -5.59
N ARG A 837 -8.11 -40.33 -5.50
CA ARG A 837 -8.29 -39.04 -6.15
C ARG A 837 -8.49 -39.25 -7.65
N LYS A 838 -9.68 -38.87 -8.13
CA LYS A 838 -10.08 -38.93 -9.53
C LYS A 838 -9.55 -37.72 -10.29
N VAL A 839 -8.87 -37.95 -11.41
CA VAL A 839 -8.34 -36.91 -12.29
C VAL A 839 -9.08 -37.00 -13.63
N ALA A 840 -9.77 -35.94 -14.03
CA ALA A 840 -10.73 -36.00 -15.13
C ALA A 840 -10.11 -36.28 -16.51
N THR A 841 -8.80 -36.03 -16.67
CA THR A 841 -8.09 -36.16 -17.96
C THR A 841 -7.47 -37.54 -18.19
N GLU A 842 -7.46 -38.42 -17.19
CA GLU A 842 -6.74 -39.71 -17.24
C GLU A 842 -7.41 -40.79 -16.39
N ALA A 843 -7.09 -42.04 -16.68
CA ALA A 843 -7.35 -43.16 -15.79
C ALA A 843 -6.11 -43.43 -14.94
N LYS A 844 -6.28 -43.60 -13.62
CA LYS A 844 -5.20 -44.01 -12.73
C LYS A 844 -5.26 -45.51 -12.50
N VAL A 845 -4.21 -46.23 -12.84
CA VAL A 845 -4.17 -47.69 -12.78
C VAL A 845 -3.01 -48.15 -11.89
N ARG A 846 -3.29 -49.04 -10.95
CA ARG A 846 -2.28 -49.77 -10.17
C ARG A 846 -2.37 -51.25 -10.47
N LEU A 847 -1.23 -51.86 -10.78
CA LEU A 847 -1.12 -53.30 -10.99
C LEU A 847 -0.34 -53.90 -9.83
N VAL A 848 -0.91 -54.93 -9.19
CA VAL A 848 -0.34 -55.60 -8.02
C VAL A 848 0.02 -57.03 -8.41
N HIS A 849 1.24 -57.45 -8.11
CA HIS A 849 1.66 -58.81 -8.35
C HIS A 849 1.41 -59.70 -7.12
N GLY A 850 0.23 -60.33 -7.07
CA GLY A 850 -0.21 -61.22 -5.98
C GLY A 850 -0.08 -62.73 -6.26
N SER A 851 0.53 -63.13 -7.38
CA SER A 851 0.70 -64.54 -7.77
C SER A 851 2.05 -65.07 -7.26
N SER A 852 2.03 -66.08 -6.41
CA SER A 852 3.26 -66.73 -5.93
C SER A 852 3.83 -67.73 -6.94
N LEU A 853 3.00 -68.26 -7.84
CA LEU A 853 3.41 -69.25 -8.85
C LEU A 853 4.13 -68.65 -10.05
N ALA A 854 3.85 -67.39 -10.41
CA ALA A 854 4.43 -66.77 -11.60
C ALA A 854 5.93 -66.48 -11.47
N GLY A 855 6.47 -66.44 -10.25
CA GLY A 855 7.80 -65.89 -9.98
C GLY A 855 7.85 -64.39 -10.32
N ALA A 856 9.03 -63.82 -10.55
CA ALA A 856 9.12 -62.43 -11.02
C ALA A 856 8.58 -62.30 -12.46
N VAL A 857 7.82 -61.23 -12.73
CA VAL A 857 7.11 -61.05 -14.01
C VAL A 857 7.44 -59.74 -14.71
N ASP A 858 7.33 -59.75 -16.03
CA ASP A 858 7.28 -58.55 -16.86
C ASP A 858 5.80 -58.23 -17.18
N ILE A 859 5.43 -56.96 -17.06
CA ILE A 859 4.06 -56.47 -17.29
C ILE A 859 4.05 -55.54 -18.50
N TYR A 860 3.24 -55.90 -19.50
CA TYR A 860 2.98 -55.11 -20.70
C TYR A 860 1.58 -54.52 -20.60
N VAL A 861 1.46 -53.22 -20.89
CA VAL A 861 0.18 -52.53 -21.03
C VAL A 861 0.17 -51.94 -22.43
N VAL A 862 -0.58 -52.55 -23.33
CA VAL A 862 -0.60 -52.19 -24.75
C VAL A 862 -2.04 -52.02 -25.23
N ALA A 863 -2.27 -51.27 -26.32
CA ALA A 863 -3.60 -51.18 -26.91
C ALA A 863 -4.11 -52.59 -27.28
N THR A 864 -5.41 -52.86 -27.08
CA THR A 864 -5.99 -54.18 -27.32
C THR A 864 -5.65 -54.74 -28.70
N GLY A 865 -5.17 -55.99 -28.74
CA GLY A 865 -4.76 -56.68 -29.97
C GLY A 865 -3.31 -56.42 -30.41
N THR A 866 -2.55 -55.58 -29.69
CA THR A 866 -1.13 -55.33 -29.98
C THR A 866 -0.27 -56.54 -29.58
N SER A 867 0.66 -56.93 -30.45
CA SER A 867 1.61 -58.03 -30.17
C SER A 867 2.81 -57.53 -29.36
N ILE A 868 3.15 -58.23 -28.29
CA ILE A 868 4.28 -57.86 -27.40
C ILE A 868 5.66 -58.32 -27.90
N THR A 869 5.77 -58.93 -29.08
CA THR A 869 7.03 -59.55 -29.57
C THR A 869 8.18 -58.55 -29.61
N ASN A 870 7.91 -57.30 -30.02
CA ASN A 870 8.91 -56.23 -30.11
C ASN A 870 8.72 -55.14 -29.05
N GLU A 871 7.70 -55.26 -28.20
CA GLU A 871 7.40 -54.26 -27.18
C GLU A 871 8.35 -54.42 -25.99
N THR A 872 8.66 -53.33 -25.31
CA THR A 872 9.31 -53.37 -24.00
C THR A 872 8.23 -53.43 -22.91
N PRO A 873 8.44 -54.17 -21.82
CA PRO A 873 7.48 -54.17 -20.73
C PRO A 873 7.35 -52.77 -20.13
N ALA A 874 6.13 -52.41 -19.75
CA ALA A 874 5.86 -51.18 -19.01
C ALA A 874 6.50 -51.24 -17.62
N PHE A 875 6.53 -52.45 -17.03
CA PHE A 875 7.22 -52.73 -15.77
C PHE A 875 7.99 -54.06 -15.89
N ALA A 876 9.30 -54.01 -15.73
CA ALA A 876 10.17 -55.19 -15.85
C ALA A 876 10.48 -55.81 -14.49
N ALA A 877 10.59 -57.15 -14.46
CA ALA A 877 11.03 -57.93 -13.29
C ALA A 877 10.30 -57.59 -11.97
N VAL A 878 8.99 -57.35 -12.04
CA VAL A 878 8.14 -57.07 -10.88
C VAL A 878 8.11 -58.32 -9.99
N PRO A 879 8.58 -58.26 -8.73
CA PRO A 879 8.59 -59.41 -7.83
C PRO A 879 7.22 -59.63 -7.16
N PHE A 880 6.98 -60.84 -6.66
CA PHE A 880 5.79 -61.14 -5.86
C PHE A 880 5.64 -60.16 -4.68
N LYS A 881 4.41 -59.69 -4.46
CA LYS A 881 3.99 -58.64 -3.50
C LYS A 881 4.37 -57.20 -3.83
N ALA A 882 5.03 -56.94 -4.97
CA ALA A 882 5.22 -55.58 -5.44
C ALA A 882 3.98 -55.07 -6.21
N ASP A 883 3.80 -53.75 -6.18
CA ASP A 883 2.85 -53.05 -7.03
C ASP A 883 3.56 -51.95 -7.84
N THR A 884 2.89 -51.46 -8.88
CA THR A 884 3.43 -50.45 -9.80
C THR A 884 3.32 -49.02 -9.26
N GLY A 885 2.69 -48.81 -8.11
CA GLY A 885 2.03 -47.55 -7.80
C GLY A 885 0.91 -47.24 -8.79
N TYR A 886 0.28 -46.07 -8.62
CA TYR A 886 -0.69 -45.57 -9.60
C TYR A 886 0.04 -44.90 -10.77
N VAL A 887 -0.19 -45.40 -11.97
CA VAL A 887 0.24 -44.77 -13.22
C VAL A 887 -0.94 -44.20 -13.98
N SER A 888 -0.69 -43.09 -14.68
CA SER A 888 -1.69 -42.40 -15.47
C SER A 888 -1.72 -42.94 -16.90
N LEU A 889 -2.90 -43.35 -17.35
CA LEU A 889 -3.15 -43.84 -18.70
C LEU A 889 -4.27 -43.01 -19.35
N ALA A 890 -4.19 -42.80 -20.66
CA ALA A 890 -5.33 -42.28 -21.40
C ALA A 890 -6.47 -43.30 -21.38
N GLY A 891 -7.72 -42.84 -21.29
CA GLY A 891 -8.88 -43.71 -21.37
C GLY A 891 -8.93 -44.47 -22.71
N GLY A 892 -9.25 -45.76 -22.65
CA GLY A 892 -9.25 -46.66 -23.80
C GLY A 892 -9.24 -48.14 -23.41
N ASP A 893 -9.14 -48.99 -24.43
CA ASP A 893 -9.07 -50.45 -24.29
C ASP A 893 -7.62 -50.93 -24.38
N TYR A 894 -7.20 -51.70 -23.37
CA TYR A 894 -5.83 -52.20 -23.23
C TYR A 894 -5.80 -53.71 -23.01
N ASP A 895 -4.79 -54.37 -23.59
CA ASP A 895 -4.38 -55.70 -23.15
C ASP A 895 -3.27 -55.54 -22.09
N VAL A 896 -3.55 -55.99 -20.86
CA VAL A 896 -2.55 -56.18 -19.82
C VAL A 896 -2.05 -57.61 -19.89
N ILE A 897 -0.80 -57.75 -20.33
CA ILE A 897 -0.16 -59.05 -20.57
C ILE A 897 0.99 -59.20 -19.57
N ILE A 898 0.99 -60.31 -18.83
CA ILE A 898 2.01 -60.64 -17.84
C ILE A 898 2.77 -61.87 -18.33
N THR A 899 4.09 -61.79 -18.35
CA THR A 899 4.97 -62.89 -18.77
C THR A 899 6.01 -63.18 -17.69
N PRO A 900 6.57 -64.39 -17.60
CA PRO A 900 7.78 -64.62 -16.81
C PRO A 900 8.89 -63.67 -17.25
N THR A 901 9.69 -63.16 -16.30
CA THR A 901 10.75 -62.17 -16.55
C THR A 901 11.66 -62.59 -17.70
N GLY A 902 11.88 -61.69 -18.66
CA GLY A 902 12.74 -61.89 -19.82
C GLY A 902 12.17 -62.79 -20.91
N THR A 903 10.91 -63.21 -20.79
CA THR A 903 10.22 -64.03 -21.79
C THR A 903 9.10 -63.26 -22.48
N LYS A 904 8.51 -63.83 -23.53
CA LYS A 904 7.32 -63.31 -24.24
C LYS A 904 6.14 -64.28 -24.20
N THR A 905 6.22 -65.28 -23.33
CA THR A 905 5.18 -66.29 -23.16
C THR A 905 4.13 -65.74 -22.21
N GLU A 906 2.92 -65.52 -22.71
CA GLU A 906 1.80 -65.01 -21.93
C GLU A 906 1.46 -65.99 -20.79
N ALA A 907 1.59 -65.52 -19.55
CA ALA A 907 1.14 -66.24 -18.36
C ALA A 907 -0.26 -65.77 -17.92
N ILE A 908 -0.53 -64.47 -18.08
CA ILE A 908 -1.85 -63.84 -17.89
C ILE A 908 -2.07 -62.86 -19.04
N LYS A 909 -3.28 -62.84 -19.60
CA LYS A 909 -3.73 -61.80 -20.52
C LYS A 909 -5.13 -61.35 -20.12
N ALA A 910 -5.27 -60.07 -19.78
CA ALA A 910 -6.56 -59.45 -19.44
C ALA A 910 -6.80 -58.25 -20.35
N SER A 911 -7.94 -58.25 -21.06
CA SER A 911 -8.39 -57.09 -21.83
C SER A 911 -9.24 -56.20 -20.91
N LEU A 912 -8.75 -55.00 -20.62
CA LEU A 912 -9.32 -54.06 -19.66
C LEU A 912 -9.67 -52.73 -20.34
N THR A 913 -10.84 -52.19 -20.03
CA THR A 913 -11.26 -50.86 -20.46
C THR A 913 -11.06 -49.88 -19.31
N PHE A 914 -10.33 -48.81 -19.55
CA PHE A 914 -10.13 -47.73 -18.59
C PHE A 914 -10.85 -46.47 -19.05
N ALA A 915 -11.70 -45.91 -18.20
CA ALA A 915 -12.31 -44.60 -18.41
C ALA A 915 -11.51 -43.49 -17.71
N ASN A 916 -11.38 -42.32 -18.35
CA ASN A 916 -10.85 -41.11 -17.72
C ASN A 916 -11.68 -40.74 -16.47
N GLY A 917 -11.04 -40.16 -15.45
CA GLY A 917 -11.70 -39.80 -14.19
C GLY A 917 -11.91 -41.00 -13.25
N MET A 918 -11.38 -42.17 -13.57
CA MET A 918 -11.54 -43.37 -12.75
C MET A 918 -10.18 -43.87 -12.24
N VAL A 919 -10.23 -44.56 -11.10
CA VAL A 919 -9.07 -45.16 -10.42
C VAL A 919 -9.30 -46.65 -10.36
N TYR A 920 -8.32 -47.44 -10.77
CA TYR A 920 -8.41 -48.88 -10.90
C TYR A 920 -7.25 -49.58 -10.20
N THR A 921 -7.54 -50.70 -9.56
CA THR A 921 -6.52 -51.65 -9.10
C THR A 921 -6.79 -53.03 -9.72
N ALA A 922 -5.77 -53.66 -10.27
CA ALA A 922 -5.84 -55.04 -10.72
C ALA A 922 -4.76 -55.88 -10.03
N VAL A 923 -5.13 -57.05 -9.52
CA VAL A 923 -4.23 -57.94 -8.77
C VAL A 923 -4.02 -59.21 -9.58
N ALA A 924 -2.79 -59.48 -10.01
CA ALA A 924 -2.45 -60.78 -10.57
C ALA A 924 -2.54 -61.86 -9.48
N ARG A 925 -3.20 -62.98 -9.76
CA ARG A 925 -3.47 -64.06 -8.79
C ARG A 925 -3.08 -65.43 -9.34
N ASP A 926 -2.82 -66.35 -8.41
CA ASP A 926 -2.68 -67.77 -8.72
C ASP A 926 -4.01 -68.36 -9.23
N GLY A 927 -3.93 -69.42 -10.04
CA GLY A 927 -5.13 -70.17 -10.42
C GLY A 927 -5.60 -71.06 -9.27
N LEU A 928 -6.89 -71.44 -9.29
CA LEU A 928 -7.54 -72.18 -8.22
C LEU A 928 -6.74 -73.45 -7.84
N ASN A 929 -6.55 -73.70 -6.55
CA ASN A 929 -5.73 -74.79 -6.00
C ASN A 929 -4.26 -74.76 -6.46
N LEU A 930 -3.70 -73.56 -6.67
CA LEU A 930 -2.33 -73.34 -7.14
C LEU A 930 -2.03 -74.00 -8.49
N THR A 931 -2.98 -73.92 -9.42
CA THR A 931 -2.83 -74.46 -10.79
C THR A 931 -2.87 -73.36 -11.86
N THR A 932 -2.60 -73.70 -13.11
CA THR A 932 -2.85 -72.82 -14.26
C THR A 932 -4.28 -73.02 -14.78
N PRO A 933 -4.90 -72.00 -15.43
CA PRO A 933 -4.35 -70.68 -15.74
C PRO A 933 -4.30 -69.74 -14.52
N LEU A 934 -3.30 -68.87 -14.51
CA LEU A 934 -3.25 -67.72 -13.61
C LEU A 934 -4.32 -66.69 -14.03
N GLY A 935 -4.69 -65.78 -13.13
CA GLY A 935 -5.78 -64.83 -13.41
C GLY A 935 -5.54 -63.44 -12.84
N VAL A 936 -6.56 -62.59 -12.94
CA VAL A 936 -6.59 -61.24 -12.36
C VAL A 936 -7.79 -61.12 -11.42
N ILE A 937 -7.65 -60.28 -10.39
CA ILE A 937 -8.77 -59.76 -9.59
C ILE A 937 -8.90 -58.28 -9.96
N GLY A 938 -9.98 -57.92 -10.65
CA GLY A 938 -10.30 -56.54 -10.99
C GLY A 938 -11.04 -55.85 -9.83
N LEU A 939 -10.49 -54.75 -9.31
CA LEU A 939 -11.14 -53.91 -8.31
C LEU A 939 -11.70 -52.64 -8.98
N ASP A 940 -12.53 -51.89 -8.24
CA ASP A 940 -12.96 -50.53 -8.61
C ASP A 940 -13.68 -50.40 -9.97
N GLY A 941 -14.57 -51.36 -10.27
CA GLY A 941 -15.41 -51.33 -11.47
C GLY A 941 -14.76 -51.94 -12.71
N LEU A 942 -13.56 -52.53 -12.60
CA LEU A 942 -13.05 -53.46 -13.61
C LEU A 942 -13.95 -54.71 -13.63
N ALA A 943 -14.49 -55.04 -14.81
CA ALA A 943 -15.20 -56.30 -15.00
C ALA A 943 -14.22 -57.46 -14.77
N ASP A 944 -14.60 -58.45 -13.96
CA ASP A 944 -13.76 -59.60 -13.66
C ASP A 944 -13.57 -60.45 -14.94
N PRO A 945 -12.36 -60.45 -15.55
CA PRO A 945 -12.09 -61.28 -16.71
C PRO A 945 -11.71 -62.66 -16.18
N LEU A 946 -12.73 -63.45 -15.79
CA LEU A 946 -12.66 -64.82 -15.25
C LEU A 946 -11.29 -65.53 -15.36
#